data_AF-A0A6G2QEV7-F1
#
_entry.id   AF-A0A6G2QEV7-F1
#
_cell.length_a   1.000
_cell.length_b   1.000
_cell.length_c   1.000
_cell.angle_alpha   90.00
_cell.angle_beta   90.00
_cell.angle_gamma   90.00
#
_symmetry.space_group_name_H-M   'P 1'
#
loop_
_entity.id
_entity.type
_entity.pdbx_description
1 polymer ?
#
loop_
_entity_poly.entity_id
_entity_poly.type
_entity_poly.pdbx_seq_one_letter_code
_entity_poly.pdbx_strand_id
1 'polypeptide(L)'
;KSNLGHTQAASGVAGVIKMVMAMRHGTLPKTLHADTPSSHIAWDPDAVRLLTEQTAWPETGRPRRAGVSSFGASGTNAHVVLEQPAGDTAPVPAGPDGPCDDRTGGPLPVPLSAVTPDALADQAGRLRDRLTGDAGPDTAHATASVADLALSLGTTRSAFEHRAVLVAADRAELLDALTALAEDRTAVNVLRGRAAPGGRTAFLFPGQGSQRPGAGRELYARFPVFAEALDAVTACLDPELDRPLREVMFAEEGTPEAALLDTTGYTQPALFALGVALHRLVEFWGVRPDLLAGHSVGEIAAAHVAGVLTLEDACTVVAARARLMQALPAGGAMIAVRAGEEEISGRLGDRVCLAAVNGPDTVVISGDEDAVTALAEEFTAQGRKTRRLRVSHAFHSLHMDAMLQDFARVTRSVSYTAPRLPLVSNLTGETATPEQVCDPGYWVEHVRRAVRFGDGVRTLAARGATRYLELGPDGVLCSLAQDTFDALADDNRPAPAAVPALRTGRDEERSLTAAVARLHAAGQPLDWAALLDGTGARRVDLPTYAFRRRRFWPDPAPAAPDTAAGSGDGDAAFWAAVQGEDFDALAGDLGVDGESLARVLPALRDRRRKHGDQATVDGWRQRIAWRPLNRAGTGSPSGTWLAVLPAGPAADDPWTAEVLRRLGPGTVRLDVPAA
;
A
#
# COMPACT_ATOMS: atom_id res chain seq x y z
N LYS A 1 -12.20 37.39 7.66
CA LYS A 1 -11.28 38.54 7.79
C LYS A 1 -11.27 39.10 9.21
N SER A 2 -12.42 39.35 9.84
CA SER A 2 -12.49 39.79 11.24
C SER A 2 -11.69 38.93 12.23
N ASN A 3 -11.56 37.62 12.00
CA ASN A 3 -10.86 36.71 12.92
C ASN A 3 -9.39 36.44 12.55
N LEU A 4 -9.06 36.40 11.24
CA LEU A 4 -7.76 35.94 10.72
C LEU A 4 -7.01 37.01 9.93
N GLY A 5 -7.51 38.25 9.92
CA GLY A 5 -7.02 39.31 9.03
C GLY A 5 -7.30 39.04 7.54
N HIS A 6 -6.61 39.79 6.68
CA HIS A 6 -6.67 39.65 5.23
C HIS A 6 -5.55 38.73 4.74
N THR A 7 -5.84 37.44 4.54
CA THR A 7 -4.88 36.40 4.13
C THR A 7 -4.48 36.47 2.64
N GLN A 8 -4.54 37.67 2.06
CA GLN A 8 -4.22 37.97 0.66
C GLN A 8 -4.91 36.98 -0.29
N ALA A 9 -4.14 36.27 -1.13
CA ALA A 9 -4.64 35.29 -2.09
C ALA A 9 -5.52 34.19 -1.46
N ALA A 10 -5.33 33.86 -0.18
CA ALA A 10 -6.13 32.83 0.52
C ALA A 10 -7.46 33.36 1.09
N SER A 11 -7.78 34.65 0.93
CA SER A 11 -8.96 35.26 1.56
C SER A 11 -10.27 34.67 1.07
N GLY A 12 -10.37 34.36 -0.24
CA GLY A 12 -11.57 33.78 -0.83
C GLY A 12 -11.87 32.39 -0.27
N VAL A 13 -10.88 31.49 -0.33
CA VAL A 13 -11.03 30.11 0.18
C VAL A 13 -11.23 30.06 1.69
N ALA A 14 -10.64 30.99 2.46
CA ALA A 14 -10.94 31.10 3.89
C ALA A 14 -12.41 31.41 4.17
N GLY A 15 -13.06 32.21 3.32
CA GLY A 15 -14.50 32.46 3.35
C GLY A 15 -15.32 31.22 3.04
N VAL A 16 -14.89 30.43 2.04
CA VAL A 16 -15.52 29.14 1.70
C VAL A 16 -15.43 28.16 2.87
N ILE A 17 -14.24 27.98 3.46
CA ILE A 17 -14.03 27.10 4.62
C ILE A 17 -14.94 27.51 5.79
N LYS A 18 -15.01 28.81 6.11
CA LYS A 18 -15.91 29.33 7.15
C LYS A 18 -17.35 28.87 6.90
N MET A 19 -17.85 29.04 5.68
CA MET A 19 -19.25 28.75 5.37
C MET A 19 -19.54 27.25 5.29
N VAL A 20 -18.62 26.43 4.79
CA VAL A 20 -18.75 24.96 4.81
C VAL A 20 -18.81 24.44 6.25
N MET A 21 -17.93 24.93 7.14
CA MET A 21 -17.98 24.56 8.55
C MET A 21 -19.27 25.04 9.22
N ALA A 22 -19.74 26.27 8.91
CA ALA A 22 -21.00 26.77 9.43
C ALA A 22 -22.21 25.94 8.99
N MET A 23 -22.21 25.42 7.76
CA MET A 23 -23.23 24.48 7.28
C MET A 23 -23.17 23.14 8.02
N ARG A 24 -21.96 22.57 8.21
CA ARG A 24 -21.72 21.31 8.93
C ARG A 24 -22.24 21.36 10.38
N HIS A 25 -21.94 22.43 11.11
CA HIS A 25 -22.35 22.60 12.51
C HIS A 25 -23.71 23.30 12.68
N GLY A 26 -24.40 23.62 11.58
CA GLY A 26 -25.67 24.35 11.62
C GLY A 26 -25.61 25.66 12.41
N THR A 27 -24.46 26.33 12.44
CA THR A 27 -24.20 27.50 13.28
C THR A 27 -23.39 28.54 12.52
N LEU A 28 -23.85 29.78 12.55
CA LEU A 28 -23.19 30.93 11.96
C LEU A 28 -22.27 31.61 12.99
N PRO A 29 -20.94 31.65 12.78
CA PRO A 29 -20.01 32.24 13.73
C PRO A 29 -19.93 33.77 13.59
N LYS A 30 -19.94 34.47 14.74
CA LYS A 30 -19.97 35.94 14.81
C LYS A 30 -18.84 36.63 14.05
N THR A 31 -19.13 37.81 13.54
CA THR A 31 -18.19 38.75 12.94
C THR A 31 -17.66 39.67 14.03
N LEU A 32 -16.35 39.70 14.23
CA LEU A 32 -15.70 40.55 15.23
C LEU A 32 -15.57 41.99 14.73
N HIS A 33 -15.48 42.93 15.67
CA HIS A 33 -15.29 44.37 15.42
C HIS A 33 -16.42 45.00 14.61
N ALA A 34 -17.65 44.54 14.85
CA ALA A 34 -18.86 44.95 14.14
C ALA A 34 -19.96 45.49 15.07
N ASP A 35 -19.63 45.84 16.32
CA ASP A 35 -20.60 46.32 17.32
C ASP A 35 -21.25 47.65 16.93
N THR A 36 -20.52 48.50 16.20
CA THR A 36 -21.06 49.71 15.57
C THR A 36 -20.97 49.56 14.05
N PRO A 37 -22.10 49.42 13.34
CA PRO A 37 -22.12 49.36 11.88
C PRO A 37 -21.56 50.64 11.24
N SER A 38 -20.97 50.51 10.04
CA SER A 38 -20.44 51.67 9.30
C SER A 38 -21.54 52.66 8.93
N SER A 39 -21.34 53.95 9.24
CA SER A 39 -22.25 55.04 8.88
C SER A 39 -22.26 55.39 7.39
N HIS A 40 -21.32 54.86 6.61
CA HIS A 40 -21.26 55.04 5.15
C HIS A 40 -22.17 54.08 4.38
N ILE A 41 -22.85 53.17 5.06
CA ILE A 41 -23.77 52.19 4.47
C ILE A 41 -25.16 52.46 5.05
N ALA A 42 -26.15 52.62 4.18
CA ALA A 42 -27.56 52.67 4.59
C ALA A 42 -28.03 51.24 4.89
N TRP A 43 -27.95 50.83 6.16
CA TRP A 43 -28.36 49.50 6.59
C TRP A 43 -29.88 49.36 6.62
N ASP A 44 -30.38 48.34 5.93
CA ASP A 44 -31.74 47.85 6.07
C ASP A 44 -31.67 46.44 6.73
N PRO A 45 -32.08 46.30 8.01
CA PRO A 45 -31.99 45.04 8.73
C PRO A 45 -32.88 43.93 8.14
N ASP A 46 -33.91 44.27 7.36
CA ASP A 46 -34.79 43.31 6.70
C ASP A 46 -34.17 42.76 5.41
N ALA A 47 -33.22 43.49 4.81
CA ALA A 47 -32.47 43.07 3.63
C ALA A 47 -31.13 42.41 3.97
N VAL A 48 -30.33 43.01 4.87
CA VAL A 48 -29.00 42.51 5.27
C VAL A 48 -28.72 42.83 6.74
N ARG A 49 -28.42 41.79 7.53
CA ARG A 49 -28.04 41.93 8.95
C ARG A 49 -26.59 41.51 9.19
N LEU A 50 -25.83 42.36 9.89
CA LEU A 50 -24.50 42.01 10.39
C LEU A 50 -24.62 40.94 11.48
N LEU A 51 -23.84 39.86 11.34
CA LEU A 51 -23.81 38.78 12.31
C LEU A 51 -22.87 39.12 13.48
N THR A 52 -23.34 39.88 14.47
CA THR A 52 -22.57 40.31 15.64
C THR A 52 -22.51 39.26 16.76
N GLU A 53 -23.42 38.28 16.72
CA GLU A 53 -23.50 37.17 17.68
C GLU A 53 -23.42 35.81 16.95
N GLN A 54 -23.06 34.77 17.69
CA GLN A 54 -23.15 33.40 17.15
C GLN A 54 -24.63 33.01 17.11
N THR A 55 -25.09 32.49 15.98
CA THR A 55 -26.52 32.21 15.79
C THR A 55 -26.69 30.84 15.14
N ALA A 56 -27.69 30.07 15.57
CA ALA A 56 -28.08 28.85 14.88
C ALA A 56 -28.51 29.18 13.43
N TRP A 57 -28.12 28.34 12.48
CA TRP A 57 -28.53 28.50 11.09
C TRP A 57 -29.98 28.01 10.94
N PRO A 58 -30.93 28.89 10.55
CA PRO A 58 -32.35 28.54 10.52
C PRO A 58 -32.64 27.32 9.63
N GLU A 59 -33.48 26.41 10.13
CA GLU A 59 -34.03 25.31 9.36
C GLU A 59 -35.31 25.78 8.65
N THR A 60 -35.32 25.69 7.32
CA THR A 60 -36.39 26.22 6.47
C THR A 60 -37.02 25.16 5.57
N GLY A 61 -36.67 23.88 5.78
CA GLY A 61 -37.04 22.77 4.89
C GLY A 61 -36.32 22.78 3.53
N ARG A 62 -35.34 23.68 3.33
CA ARG A 62 -34.51 23.77 2.13
C ARG A 62 -33.02 23.65 2.49
N PRO A 63 -32.17 23.17 1.58
CA PRO A 63 -30.72 23.15 1.79
C PRO A 63 -30.19 24.55 2.16
N ARG A 64 -29.30 24.61 3.15
CA ARG A 64 -28.62 25.86 3.52
C ARG A 64 -27.78 26.36 2.35
N ARG A 65 -27.86 27.66 2.05
CA ARG A 65 -27.09 28.31 0.97
C ARG A 65 -26.36 29.54 1.47
N ALA A 66 -25.16 29.79 0.94
CA ALA A 66 -24.41 31.00 1.24
C ALA A 66 -23.64 31.51 0.02
N GLY A 67 -23.54 32.84 -0.10
CA GLY A 67 -22.65 33.49 -1.06
C GLY A 67 -21.30 33.83 -0.41
N VAL A 68 -20.20 33.59 -1.14
CA VAL A 68 -18.86 34.03 -0.77
C VAL A 68 -18.32 34.92 -1.88
N SER A 69 -18.02 36.17 -1.54
CA SER A 69 -17.46 37.17 -2.46
C SER A 69 -16.00 37.46 -2.16
N SER A 70 -15.18 37.64 -3.20
CA SER A 70 -13.80 38.11 -3.08
C SER A 70 -13.49 39.12 -4.18
N PHE A 71 -12.94 40.27 -3.79
CA PHE A 71 -12.67 41.40 -4.67
C PHE A 71 -11.17 41.71 -4.63
N GLY A 72 -10.50 41.57 -5.78
CA GLY A 72 -9.07 41.81 -5.92
C GLY A 72 -8.76 43.27 -6.21
N ALA A 73 -7.58 43.74 -5.78
CA ALA A 73 -7.14 45.12 -6.02
C ALA A 73 -6.98 45.46 -7.52
N SER A 74 -6.83 44.46 -8.38
CA SER A 74 -6.83 44.62 -9.85
C SER A 74 -8.21 44.96 -10.44
N GLY A 75 -9.28 44.88 -9.65
CA GLY A 75 -10.67 44.98 -10.13
C GLY A 75 -11.30 43.64 -10.52
N THR A 76 -10.57 42.53 -10.40
CA THR A 76 -11.11 41.18 -10.64
C THR A 76 -11.97 40.72 -9.47
N ASN A 77 -13.23 40.36 -9.75
CA ASN A 77 -14.22 39.98 -8.76
C ASN A 77 -14.63 38.51 -8.94
N ALA A 78 -14.75 37.77 -7.85
CA ALA A 78 -15.27 36.40 -7.84
C ALA A 78 -16.40 36.27 -6.82
N HIS A 79 -17.45 35.55 -7.19
CA HIS A 79 -18.56 35.19 -6.31
C HIS A 79 -18.88 33.72 -6.49
N VAL A 80 -19.05 33.00 -5.38
CA VAL A 80 -19.40 31.58 -5.36
C VAL A 80 -20.62 31.40 -4.48
N VAL A 81 -21.58 30.61 -4.96
CA VAL A 81 -22.73 30.16 -4.18
C VAL A 81 -22.45 28.73 -3.70
N LEU A 82 -22.55 28.53 -2.40
CA LEU A 82 -22.38 27.23 -1.73
C LEU A 82 -23.75 26.71 -1.32
N GLU A 83 -23.95 25.40 -1.42
CA GLU A 83 -25.16 24.71 -1.00
C GLU A 83 -24.79 23.48 -0.15
N GLN A 84 -25.57 23.24 0.91
CA GLN A 84 -25.48 22.03 1.72
C GLN A 84 -25.79 20.78 0.88
N PRO A 85 -25.01 19.68 0.98
CA PRO A 85 -25.26 18.47 0.23
C PRO A 85 -26.62 17.84 0.56
N ALA A 86 -27.26 17.20 -0.43
CA ALA A 86 -28.50 16.47 -0.23
C ALA A 86 -28.25 15.21 0.63
N GLY A 87 -28.98 15.05 1.74
CA GLY A 87 -28.90 13.89 2.64
C GLY A 87 -28.46 14.19 4.08
N ASP A 88 -27.98 15.41 4.38
CA ASP A 88 -27.49 15.81 5.72
C ASP A 88 -28.59 16.30 6.69
N THR A 89 -29.88 16.19 6.34
CA THR A 89 -30.99 16.60 7.21
C THR A 89 -31.47 15.53 8.18
N ALA A 90 -30.82 14.37 8.23
CA ALA A 90 -30.93 13.48 9.37
C ALA A 90 -29.69 13.70 10.24
N PRO A 91 -29.83 13.90 11.56
CA PRO A 91 -28.77 13.42 12.45
C PRO A 91 -28.48 11.99 11.98
N VAL A 92 -27.22 11.65 11.72
CA VAL A 92 -26.82 10.24 11.67
C VAL A 92 -27.57 9.60 12.83
N PRO A 93 -28.45 8.60 12.61
CA PRO A 93 -29.11 7.97 13.74
C PRO A 93 -27.97 7.63 14.68
N ALA A 94 -28.05 8.12 15.92
CA ALA A 94 -27.41 7.40 16.98
C ALA A 94 -27.98 5.98 16.82
N GLY A 95 -27.24 5.13 16.11
CA GLY A 95 -27.42 3.69 16.24
C GLY A 95 -27.44 3.46 17.74
N PRO A 96 -28.34 2.59 18.22
CA PRO A 96 -28.75 2.55 19.61
C PRO A 96 -27.55 2.80 20.52
N ASP A 97 -27.69 3.70 21.51
CA ASP A 97 -26.72 3.98 22.59
C ASP A 97 -26.48 2.73 23.46
N GLY A 98 -26.31 1.57 22.85
CA GLY A 98 -25.65 0.42 23.40
C GLY A 98 -24.14 0.56 23.12
N PRO A 99 -23.30 -0.02 23.98
CA PRO A 99 -21.87 -0.08 23.71
C PRO A 99 -21.66 -0.63 22.29
N CYS A 100 -20.85 0.06 21.47
CA CYS A 100 -20.30 -0.56 20.27
C CYS A 100 -19.71 -1.90 20.74
N ASP A 101 -20.22 -3.02 20.22
CA ASP A 101 -19.59 -4.32 20.44
C ASP A 101 -18.23 -4.23 19.74
N ASP A 102 -17.23 -3.80 20.51
CA ASP A 102 -15.85 -3.55 20.08
C ASP A 102 -15.10 -4.86 19.79
N ARG A 103 -15.77 -6.00 20.02
CA ARG A 103 -15.35 -7.29 19.51
C ARG A 103 -15.67 -7.31 18.04
N THR A 104 -14.66 -7.03 17.22
CA THR A 104 -14.70 -7.46 15.83
C THR A 104 -14.91 -8.98 15.85
N GLY A 105 -15.67 -9.53 14.91
CA GLY A 105 -15.91 -10.98 14.82
C GLY A 105 -14.65 -11.81 14.48
N GLY A 106 -13.46 -11.33 14.88
CA GLY A 106 -12.11 -11.81 14.56
C GLY A 106 -11.09 -10.66 14.43
N PRO A 107 -9.78 -10.94 14.49
CA PRO A 107 -8.73 -9.93 14.36
C PRO A 107 -8.73 -9.22 13.00
N LEU A 108 -8.45 -7.91 12.98
CA LEU A 108 -8.41 -7.09 11.77
C LEU A 108 -7.04 -6.44 11.54
N PRO A 109 -6.61 -6.24 10.27
CA PRO A 109 -5.41 -5.50 9.94
C PRO A 109 -5.68 -3.99 9.87
N VAL A 110 -4.95 -3.19 10.65
CA VAL A 110 -5.05 -1.73 10.67
C VAL A 110 -3.75 -1.12 10.10
N PRO A 111 -3.77 -0.57 8.88
CA PRO A 111 -2.55 -0.14 8.19
C PRO A 111 -2.12 1.28 8.60
N LEU A 112 -0.82 1.48 8.70
CA LEU A 112 -0.16 2.78 8.82
C LEU A 112 0.99 2.84 7.84
N SER A 113 1.20 4.01 7.23
CA SER A 113 2.36 4.21 6.36
C SER A 113 2.91 5.62 6.43
N ALA A 114 4.20 5.76 6.15
CA ALA A 114 4.90 7.03 6.09
C ALA A 114 6.07 7.00 5.10
N VAL A 115 6.58 8.19 4.76
CA VAL A 115 7.77 8.32 3.90
C VAL A 115 9.08 8.08 4.65
N THR A 116 9.07 8.02 5.98
CA THR A 116 10.24 7.68 6.80
C THR A 116 9.83 6.82 8.00
N PRO A 117 10.75 6.03 8.60
CA PRO A 117 10.45 5.26 9.81
C PRO A 117 10.00 6.15 10.97
N ASP A 118 10.67 7.28 11.21
CA ASP A 118 10.32 8.20 12.29
C ASP A 118 8.92 8.79 12.13
N ALA A 119 8.53 9.14 10.89
CA ALA A 119 7.19 9.66 10.63
C ALA A 119 6.10 8.58 10.79
N LEU A 120 6.44 7.30 10.66
CA LEU A 120 5.53 6.19 10.93
C LEU A 120 5.24 6.07 12.44
N ALA A 121 6.28 6.18 13.28
CA ALA A 121 6.13 6.22 14.73
C ALA A 121 5.33 7.46 15.18
N ASP A 122 5.65 8.65 14.64
CA ASP A 122 4.90 9.87 14.92
C ASP A 122 3.41 9.75 14.51
N GLN A 123 3.14 9.10 13.37
CA GLN A 123 1.77 8.87 12.90
C GLN A 123 1.00 7.92 13.82
N ALA A 124 1.66 6.88 14.34
CA ALA A 124 1.07 5.97 15.32
C ALA A 124 0.73 6.70 16.62
N GLY A 125 1.64 7.54 17.12
CA GLY A 125 1.41 8.39 18.30
C GLY A 125 0.22 9.33 18.11
N ARG A 126 0.13 10.03 16.98
CA ARG A 126 -1.01 10.90 16.65
C ARG A 126 -2.34 10.15 16.60
N LEU A 127 -2.35 8.95 16.05
CA LEU A 127 -3.57 8.14 16.00
C LEU A 127 -3.97 7.67 17.41
N ARG A 128 -3.01 7.18 18.20
CA ARG A 128 -3.25 6.82 19.61
C ARG A 128 -3.84 8.00 20.40
N ASP A 129 -3.19 9.15 20.35
CA ASP A 129 -3.61 10.34 21.10
C ASP A 129 -4.99 10.85 20.62
N ARG A 130 -5.31 10.66 19.34
CA ARG A 130 -6.64 10.97 18.79
C ARG A 130 -7.74 10.05 19.34
N LEU A 131 -7.40 8.80 19.61
CA LEU A 131 -8.31 7.79 20.16
C LEU A 131 -8.44 7.90 21.69
N THR A 132 -7.40 8.35 22.39
CA THR A 132 -7.42 8.49 23.86
C THR A 132 -7.81 9.88 24.36
N GLY A 133 -7.73 10.92 23.52
CA GLY A 133 -8.08 12.30 23.91
C GLY A 133 -9.56 12.47 24.26
N ASP A 134 -9.84 13.37 25.21
CA ASP A 134 -11.20 13.67 25.68
C ASP A 134 -12.13 14.05 24.53
N ALA A 135 -13.32 13.45 24.53
CA ALA A 135 -14.36 13.67 23.55
C ALA A 135 -14.86 15.12 23.63
N GLY A 136 -14.28 16.01 22.83
CA GLY A 136 -14.91 17.29 22.52
C GLY A 136 -16.27 17.05 21.83
N PRO A 137 -17.20 18.02 21.87
CA PRO A 137 -18.57 17.87 21.37
C PRO A 137 -18.70 17.52 19.86
N ASP A 138 -17.59 17.53 19.11
CA ASP A 138 -17.53 17.23 17.67
C ASP A 138 -16.87 15.87 17.33
N THR A 139 -16.49 15.04 18.30
CA THR A 139 -15.67 13.85 18.00
C THR A 139 -16.46 12.54 18.01
N ALA A 140 -17.10 12.22 16.88
CA ALA A 140 -17.59 10.88 16.52
C ALA A 140 -16.47 9.80 16.41
N HIS A 141 -15.27 10.05 16.94
CA HIS A 141 -14.09 9.18 16.80
C HIS A 141 -13.67 8.47 18.08
N ALA A 142 -14.11 8.95 19.24
CA ALA A 142 -13.92 8.19 20.49
C ALA A 142 -14.65 6.83 20.42
N THR A 143 -15.69 6.77 19.58
CA THR A 143 -16.56 5.61 19.31
C THR A 143 -16.21 4.87 18.00
N ALA A 144 -15.11 5.20 17.31
CA ALA A 144 -14.74 4.52 16.08
C ALA A 144 -14.28 3.08 16.39
N SER A 145 -14.89 2.10 15.72
CA SER A 145 -14.50 0.69 15.87
C SER A 145 -13.16 0.41 15.18
N VAL A 146 -12.51 -0.71 15.53
CA VAL A 146 -11.30 -1.18 14.83
C VAL A 146 -11.56 -1.35 13.32
N ALA A 147 -12.75 -1.80 12.94
CA ALA A 147 -13.13 -1.98 11.53
C ALA A 147 -13.24 -0.64 10.79
N ASP A 148 -13.81 0.40 11.42
CA ASP A 148 -13.87 1.75 10.86
C ASP A 148 -12.45 2.31 10.61
N LEU A 149 -11.54 2.07 11.56
CA LEU A 149 -10.15 2.50 11.45
C LEU A 149 -9.41 1.75 10.35
N ALA A 150 -9.57 0.42 10.25
CA ALA A 150 -9.00 -0.39 9.17
C ALA A 150 -9.46 0.12 7.80
N LEU A 151 -10.77 0.30 7.60
CA LEU A 151 -11.34 0.80 6.35
C LEU A 151 -10.82 2.20 6.01
N SER A 152 -10.84 3.10 6.98
CA SER A 152 -10.49 4.50 6.77
C SER A 152 -9.01 4.66 6.45
N LEU A 153 -8.14 3.98 7.20
CA LEU A 153 -6.70 4.02 6.95
C LEU A 153 -6.32 3.32 5.64
N GLY A 154 -7.00 2.21 5.31
CA GLY A 154 -6.76 1.46 4.08
C GLY A 154 -7.22 2.16 2.80
N THR A 155 -8.28 2.98 2.86
CA THR A 155 -8.92 3.55 1.66
C THR A 155 -8.79 5.05 1.50
N THR A 156 -8.46 5.80 2.56
CA THR A 156 -8.44 7.28 2.53
C THR A 156 -7.06 7.89 2.75
N ARG A 157 -6.03 7.06 2.96
CA ARG A 157 -4.65 7.50 3.16
C ARG A 157 -3.75 6.95 2.06
N SER A 158 -2.75 7.73 1.68
CA SER A 158 -1.71 7.27 0.76
C SER A 158 -0.91 6.14 1.40
N ALA A 159 -0.62 5.08 0.64
CA ALA A 159 0.16 3.93 1.10
C ALA A 159 1.65 4.08 0.75
N PHE A 160 2.41 4.74 1.62
CA PHE A 160 3.85 5.00 1.45
C PHE A 160 4.73 3.74 1.63
N GLU A 161 6.05 3.90 1.45
CA GLU A 161 7.01 2.78 1.46
C GLU A 161 7.24 2.19 2.86
N HIS A 162 7.33 3.01 3.92
CA HIS A 162 7.49 2.51 5.27
C HIS A 162 6.11 2.19 5.84
N ARG A 163 5.84 0.91 6.08
CA ARG A 163 4.53 0.43 6.50
C ARG A 163 4.61 -0.30 7.83
N ALA A 164 3.58 -0.13 8.63
CA ALA A 164 3.27 -1.01 9.74
C ALA A 164 1.79 -1.38 9.65
N VAL A 165 1.48 -2.66 9.89
CA VAL A 165 0.11 -3.13 9.98
C VAL A 165 -0.09 -3.71 11.38
N LEU A 166 -1.08 -3.19 12.09
CA LEU A 166 -1.43 -3.63 13.44
C LEU A 166 -2.53 -4.67 13.34
N VAL A 167 -2.33 -5.85 13.90
CA VAL A 167 -3.36 -6.90 13.96
C VAL A 167 -4.04 -6.85 15.31
N ALA A 168 -5.30 -6.40 15.34
CA ALA A 168 -6.03 -6.19 16.58
C ALA A 168 -7.45 -6.76 16.48
N ALA A 169 -7.89 -7.47 17.52
CA ALA A 169 -9.28 -7.97 17.66
C ALA A 169 -10.20 -7.00 18.41
N ASP A 170 -9.63 -6.02 19.10
CA ASP A 170 -10.37 -5.00 19.84
C ASP A 170 -9.53 -3.72 19.97
N ARG A 171 -10.15 -2.68 20.53
CA ARG A 171 -9.49 -1.38 20.72
C ARG A 171 -8.34 -1.43 21.70
N ALA A 172 -8.36 -2.32 22.69
CA ALA A 172 -7.27 -2.43 23.67
C ALA A 172 -6.00 -2.97 23.00
N GLU A 173 -6.11 -4.07 22.25
CA GLU A 173 -5.01 -4.59 21.43
C GLU A 173 -4.48 -3.55 20.44
N LEU A 174 -5.37 -2.77 19.82
CA LEU A 174 -5.00 -1.71 18.88
C LEU A 174 -4.20 -0.59 19.57
N LEU A 175 -4.66 -0.11 20.72
CA LEU A 175 -3.98 0.96 21.47
C LEU A 175 -2.61 0.51 21.99
N ASP A 176 -2.49 -0.74 22.43
CA ASP A 176 -1.21 -1.33 22.83
C ASP A 176 -0.25 -1.42 21.64
N ALA A 177 -0.74 -1.86 20.48
CA ALA A 177 0.04 -1.95 19.25
C ALA A 177 0.48 -0.57 18.74
N LEU A 178 -0.39 0.43 18.80
CA LEU A 178 -0.08 1.82 18.47
C LEU A 178 0.99 2.39 19.41
N THR A 179 0.88 2.10 20.70
CA THR A 179 1.87 2.53 21.70
C THR A 179 3.22 1.88 21.43
N ALA A 180 3.26 0.57 21.19
CA ALA A 180 4.49 -0.13 20.82
C ALA A 180 5.12 0.44 19.54
N LEU A 181 4.33 0.74 18.51
CA LEU A 181 4.82 1.34 17.27
C LEU A 181 5.35 2.76 17.49
N ALA A 182 4.65 3.59 18.28
CA ALA A 182 5.05 4.96 18.57
C ALA A 182 6.35 5.03 19.41
N GLU A 183 6.56 4.07 20.30
CA GLU A 183 7.76 3.96 21.16
C GLU A 183 8.90 3.16 20.51
N ASP A 184 8.75 2.81 19.23
CA ASP A 184 9.68 1.98 18.48
C ASP A 184 9.98 0.60 19.11
N ARG A 185 9.02 0.03 19.86
CA ARG A 185 9.14 -1.29 20.47
C ARG A 185 8.66 -2.40 19.53
N THR A 186 9.33 -3.54 19.62
CA THR A 186 8.89 -4.77 18.96
C THR A 186 7.67 -5.35 19.68
N ALA A 187 6.60 -5.62 18.93
CA ALA A 187 5.42 -6.32 19.42
C ALA A 187 4.92 -7.30 18.35
N VAL A 188 4.36 -8.44 18.78
CA VAL A 188 3.98 -9.55 17.88
C VAL A 188 2.90 -9.14 16.87
N ASN A 189 2.01 -8.24 17.29
CA ASN A 189 0.92 -7.71 16.47
C ASN A 189 1.30 -6.46 15.66
N VAL A 190 2.54 -5.97 15.74
CA VAL A 190 3.05 -4.83 14.95
C VAL A 190 3.91 -5.36 13.82
N LEU A 191 3.34 -5.42 12.62
CA LEU A 191 3.97 -6.02 11.44
C LEU A 191 4.56 -4.93 10.57
N ARG A 192 5.88 -4.73 10.67
CA ARG A 192 6.60 -3.71 9.91
C ARG A 192 7.12 -4.27 8.60
N GLY A 193 7.16 -3.43 7.58
CA GLY A 193 7.69 -3.76 6.26
C GLY A 193 8.06 -2.52 5.47
N ARG A 194 8.83 -2.74 4.41
CA ARG A 194 9.12 -1.71 3.41
C ARG A 194 8.59 -2.18 2.06
N ALA A 195 7.65 -1.43 1.50
CA ALA A 195 7.11 -1.71 0.18
C ALA A 195 8.13 -1.30 -0.89
N ALA A 196 8.63 -2.27 -1.65
CA ALA A 196 9.47 -2.03 -2.81
C ALA A 196 8.60 -1.91 -4.08
N PRO A 197 8.75 -0.84 -4.90
CA PRO A 197 8.06 -0.73 -6.18
C PRO A 197 8.37 -1.93 -7.09
N GLY A 198 7.35 -2.45 -7.77
CA GLY A 198 7.52 -3.47 -8.81
C GLY A 198 7.88 -4.89 -8.34
N GLY A 199 8.00 -5.13 -7.02
CA GLY A 199 8.18 -6.49 -6.51
C GLY A 199 6.98 -7.36 -6.83
N ARG A 200 7.18 -8.65 -7.12
CA ARG A 200 6.14 -9.64 -7.45
C ARG A 200 5.81 -10.54 -6.27
N THR A 201 4.60 -11.11 -6.28
CA THR A 201 4.09 -12.05 -5.28
C THR A 201 4.07 -13.47 -5.85
N ALA A 202 4.73 -14.40 -5.18
CA ALA A 202 4.69 -15.83 -5.48
C ALA A 202 3.80 -16.57 -4.48
N PHE A 203 2.92 -17.45 -4.95
CA PHE A 203 2.23 -18.40 -4.06
C PHE A 203 2.95 -19.75 -4.07
N LEU A 204 3.10 -20.33 -2.87
CA LEU A 204 3.76 -21.59 -2.63
C LEU A 204 2.75 -22.60 -2.09
N PHE A 205 2.67 -23.79 -2.70
CA PHE A 205 1.79 -24.87 -2.26
C PHE A 205 2.62 -26.03 -1.68
N PRO A 206 2.50 -26.34 -0.39
CA PRO A 206 3.32 -27.37 0.25
C PRO A 206 2.94 -28.78 -0.20
N GLY A 207 3.92 -29.67 -0.06
CA GLY A 207 3.75 -31.11 -0.24
C GLY A 207 3.40 -31.83 1.07
N GLN A 208 3.34 -33.15 0.97
CA GLN A 208 3.10 -34.07 2.09
C GLN A 208 4.16 -33.93 3.20
N GLY A 209 3.70 -33.99 4.45
CA GLY A 209 4.52 -33.82 5.66
C GLY A 209 4.23 -32.53 6.44
N SER A 210 3.35 -31.66 5.92
CA SER A 210 2.89 -30.44 6.59
C SER A 210 1.48 -30.54 7.18
N GLN A 211 0.72 -31.59 6.81
CA GLN A 211 -0.66 -31.78 7.23
C GLN A 211 -0.78 -31.86 8.75
N ARG A 212 -1.89 -31.31 9.28
CA ARG A 212 -2.26 -31.43 10.69
C ARG A 212 -3.78 -31.53 10.82
N PRO A 213 -4.31 -32.31 11.78
CA PRO A 213 -5.73 -32.33 12.07
C PRO A 213 -6.25 -30.93 12.45
N GLY A 214 -7.49 -30.65 12.09
CA GLY A 214 -8.17 -29.38 12.34
C GLY A 214 -7.80 -28.23 11.41
N ALA A 215 -6.85 -28.39 10.49
CA ALA A 215 -6.43 -27.31 9.59
C ALA A 215 -7.58 -26.85 8.68
N GLY A 216 -7.88 -25.55 8.70
CA GLY A 216 -8.94 -24.91 7.91
C GLY A 216 -10.33 -24.96 8.55
N ARG A 217 -10.49 -25.57 9.73
CA ARG A 217 -11.79 -25.73 10.40
C ARG A 217 -12.35 -24.39 10.88
N GLU A 218 -11.50 -23.54 11.45
CA GLU A 218 -11.91 -22.22 11.93
C GLU A 218 -12.26 -21.31 10.75
N LEU A 219 -11.44 -21.36 9.69
CA LEU A 219 -11.69 -20.61 8.46
C LEU A 219 -13.00 -21.03 7.77
N TYR A 220 -13.29 -22.33 7.75
CA TYR A 220 -14.54 -22.87 7.21
C TYR A 220 -15.76 -22.32 7.96
N ALA A 221 -15.72 -22.25 9.28
CA ALA A 221 -16.81 -21.70 10.08
C ALA A 221 -16.96 -20.18 9.90
N ARG A 222 -15.86 -19.47 9.64
CA ARG A 222 -15.79 -18.00 9.65
C ARG A 222 -16.05 -17.34 8.30
N PHE A 223 -15.57 -17.93 7.20
CA PHE A 223 -15.52 -17.30 5.89
C PHE A 223 -16.28 -18.11 4.83
N PRO A 224 -17.46 -17.64 4.37
CA PRO A 224 -18.27 -18.33 3.36
C PRO A 224 -17.50 -18.69 2.08
N VAL A 225 -16.66 -17.77 1.58
CA VAL A 225 -15.84 -18.00 0.37
C VAL A 225 -14.87 -19.18 0.54
N PHE A 226 -14.30 -19.35 1.73
CA PHE A 226 -13.44 -20.50 2.02
C PHE A 226 -14.27 -21.78 2.11
N ALA A 227 -15.42 -21.73 2.77
CA ALA A 227 -16.32 -22.87 2.92
C ALA A 227 -16.82 -23.38 1.57
N GLU A 228 -17.31 -22.50 0.70
CA GLU A 228 -17.76 -22.82 -0.65
C GLU A 228 -16.64 -23.46 -1.49
N ALA A 229 -15.42 -22.92 -1.40
CA ALA A 229 -14.27 -23.47 -2.11
C ALA A 229 -13.88 -24.86 -1.60
N LEU A 230 -13.88 -25.08 -0.28
CA LEU A 230 -13.58 -26.39 0.30
C LEU A 230 -14.67 -27.41 -0.04
N ASP A 231 -15.93 -27.02 0.01
CA ASP A 231 -17.07 -27.89 -0.32
C ASP A 231 -17.06 -28.29 -1.80
N ALA A 232 -16.70 -27.38 -2.71
CA ALA A 232 -16.54 -27.70 -4.13
C ALA A 232 -15.42 -28.73 -4.38
N VAL A 233 -14.28 -28.60 -3.69
CA VAL A 233 -13.16 -29.54 -3.84
C VAL A 233 -13.49 -30.90 -3.22
N THR A 234 -14.08 -30.92 -2.03
CA THR A 234 -14.48 -32.17 -1.34
C THR A 234 -15.56 -32.92 -2.11
N ALA A 235 -16.52 -32.23 -2.73
CA ALA A 235 -17.51 -32.86 -3.61
C ALA A 235 -16.90 -33.63 -4.79
N CYS A 236 -15.72 -33.21 -5.27
CA CYS A 236 -14.99 -33.91 -6.33
C CYS A 236 -14.12 -35.07 -5.81
N LEU A 237 -13.64 -34.99 -4.56
CA LEU A 237 -12.68 -35.95 -4.00
C LEU A 237 -13.35 -37.07 -3.20
N ASP A 238 -14.44 -36.77 -2.50
CA ASP A 238 -15.16 -37.71 -1.63
C ASP A 238 -15.62 -39.00 -2.35
N PRO A 239 -16.02 -38.99 -3.64
CA PRO A 239 -16.35 -40.22 -4.35
C PRO A 239 -15.19 -41.24 -4.47
N GLU A 240 -13.94 -40.77 -4.34
CA GLU A 240 -12.73 -41.60 -4.45
C GLU A 240 -12.15 -42.01 -3.08
N LEU A 241 -12.82 -41.63 -1.97
CA LEU A 241 -12.37 -41.84 -0.60
C LEU A 241 -13.35 -42.71 0.18
N ASP A 242 -12.81 -43.53 1.09
CA ASP A 242 -13.65 -44.39 1.95
C ASP A 242 -14.47 -43.60 2.98
N ARG A 243 -14.05 -42.37 3.29
CA ARG A 243 -14.71 -41.44 4.19
C ARG A 243 -14.68 -40.02 3.63
N PRO A 244 -15.67 -39.17 3.97
CA PRO A 244 -15.64 -37.77 3.57
C PRO A 244 -14.37 -37.08 4.05
N LEU A 245 -13.68 -36.40 3.13
CA LEU A 245 -12.38 -35.78 3.37
C LEU A 245 -12.43 -34.77 4.52
N ARG A 246 -13.53 -33.99 4.60
CA ARG A 246 -13.72 -32.98 5.64
C ARG A 246 -13.80 -33.57 7.05
N GLU A 247 -14.39 -34.75 7.21
CA GLU A 247 -14.45 -35.43 8.51
C GLU A 247 -13.04 -35.81 8.99
N VAL A 248 -12.19 -36.27 8.09
CA VAL A 248 -10.78 -36.59 8.39
C VAL A 248 -9.95 -35.32 8.64
N MET A 249 -10.14 -34.27 7.83
CA MET A 249 -9.43 -33.00 8.00
C MET A 249 -9.76 -32.33 9.33
N PHE A 250 -11.03 -32.36 9.76
CA PHE A 250 -11.51 -31.62 10.93
C PHE A 250 -11.60 -32.47 12.21
N ALA A 251 -11.26 -33.75 12.11
CA ALA A 251 -11.18 -34.66 13.23
C ALA A 251 -10.28 -34.10 14.35
N GLU A 252 -10.65 -34.40 15.59
CA GLU A 252 -9.85 -34.03 16.76
C GLU A 252 -8.55 -34.82 16.79
N GLU A 253 -7.46 -34.16 17.15
CA GLU A 253 -6.14 -34.78 17.25
C GLU A 253 -6.17 -35.98 18.22
N GLY A 254 -5.55 -37.08 17.82
CA GLY A 254 -5.53 -38.33 18.60
C GLY A 254 -6.72 -39.27 18.35
N THR A 255 -7.69 -38.88 17.53
CA THR A 255 -8.77 -39.79 17.08
C THR A 255 -8.29 -40.71 15.95
N PRO A 256 -8.92 -41.90 15.77
CA PRO A 256 -8.65 -42.77 14.63
C PRO A 256 -8.88 -42.07 13.27
N GLU A 257 -9.89 -41.20 13.20
CA GLU A 257 -10.18 -40.38 12.03
C GLU A 257 -9.03 -39.43 11.70
N ALA A 258 -8.51 -38.71 12.70
CA ALA A 258 -7.36 -37.82 12.52
C ALA A 258 -6.10 -38.58 12.08
N ALA A 259 -5.92 -39.83 12.52
CA ALA A 259 -4.79 -40.66 12.12
C ALA A 259 -4.84 -41.03 10.61
N LEU A 260 -6.03 -41.06 9.99
CA LEU A 260 -6.15 -41.26 8.54
C LEU A 260 -5.47 -40.15 7.74
N LEU A 261 -5.39 -38.94 8.29
CA LEU A 261 -4.76 -37.79 7.64
C LEU A 261 -3.27 -38.02 7.36
N ASP A 262 -2.60 -38.91 8.11
CA ASP A 262 -1.20 -39.28 7.91
C ASP A 262 -1.02 -40.39 6.84
N THR A 263 -2.11 -40.95 6.33
CA THR A 263 -2.07 -41.87 5.18
C THR A 263 -2.06 -41.08 3.88
N THR A 264 -1.29 -41.56 2.90
CA THR A 264 -1.08 -40.85 1.62
C THR A 264 -2.38 -40.64 0.86
N GLY A 265 -3.31 -41.61 1.00
CA GLY A 265 -4.66 -41.54 0.43
C GLY A 265 -5.45 -40.29 0.88
N TYR A 266 -5.31 -39.84 2.12
CA TYR A 266 -6.01 -38.64 2.63
C TYR A 266 -5.11 -37.40 2.69
N THR A 267 -3.81 -37.54 2.95
CA THR A 267 -2.90 -36.39 3.06
C THR A 267 -2.88 -35.53 1.79
N GLN A 268 -2.78 -36.16 0.63
CA GLN A 268 -2.65 -35.45 -0.65
C GLN A 268 -3.95 -34.72 -1.04
N PRO A 269 -5.14 -35.36 -1.00
CA PRO A 269 -6.42 -34.67 -1.14
C PRO A 269 -6.59 -33.53 -0.14
N ALA A 270 -6.26 -33.72 1.14
CA ALA A 270 -6.43 -32.70 2.17
C ALA A 270 -5.56 -31.45 1.92
N LEU A 271 -4.29 -31.64 1.53
CA LEU A 271 -3.39 -30.53 1.20
C LEU A 271 -3.83 -29.77 -0.05
N PHE A 272 -4.29 -30.49 -1.08
CA PHE A 272 -4.87 -29.86 -2.28
C PHE A 272 -6.12 -29.04 -1.92
N ALA A 273 -7.06 -29.64 -1.19
CA ALA A 273 -8.31 -28.99 -0.79
C ALA A 273 -8.07 -27.74 0.06
N LEU A 274 -7.21 -27.82 1.07
CA LEU A 274 -6.84 -26.68 1.90
C LEU A 274 -6.14 -25.58 1.08
N GLY A 275 -5.18 -25.94 0.23
CA GLY A 275 -4.45 -24.98 -0.61
C GLY A 275 -5.38 -24.21 -1.56
N VAL A 276 -6.32 -24.91 -2.21
CA VAL A 276 -7.32 -24.29 -3.10
C VAL A 276 -8.28 -23.38 -2.32
N ALA A 277 -8.78 -23.82 -1.16
CA ALA A 277 -9.66 -23.01 -0.33
C ALA A 277 -8.97 -21.74 0.21
N LEU A 278 -7.72 -21.86 0.68
CA LEU A 278 -6.90 -20.72 1.10
C LEU A 278 -6.65 -19.75 -0.05
N HIS A 279 -6.34 -20.26 -1.25
CA HIS A 279 -6.18 -19.43 -2.44
C HIS A 279 -7.43 -18.59 -2.71
N ARG A 280 -8.62 -19.19 -2.72
CA ARG A 280 -9.88 -18.48 -3.01
C ARG A 280 -10.16 -17.39 -1.99
N LEU A 281 -9.89 -17.64 -0.70
CA LEU A 281 -10.07 -16.64 0.35
C LEU A 281 -9.12 -15.44 0.17
N VAL A 282 -7.82 -15.67 -0.06
CA VAL A 282 -6.88 -14.55 -0.22
C VAL A 282 -7.08 -13.81 -1.54
N GLU A 283 -7.52 -14.52 -2.60
CA GLU A 283 -7.91 -13.92 -3.88
C GLU A 283 -9.11 -12.99 -3.73
N PHE A 284 -10.11 -13.39 -2.93
CA PHE A 284 -11.27 -12.56 -2.59
C PHE A 284 -10.87 -11.27 -1.89
N TRP A 285 -9.86 -11.30 -1.01
CA TRP A 285 -9.28 -10.09 -0.40
C TRP A 285 -8.32 -9.31 -1.32
N GLY A 286 -8.26 -9.65 -2.61
CA GLY A 286 -7.46 -8.95 -3.60
C GLY A 286 -5.97 -9.34 -3.62
N VAL A 287 -5.55 -10.36 -2.85
CA VAL A 287 -4.18 -10.89 -2.90
C VAL A 287 -4.07 -11.86 -4.07
N ARG A 288 -3.37 -11.43 -5.12
CA ARG A 288 -3.19 -12.22 -6.35
C ARG A 288 -1.73 -12.61 -6.56
N PRO A 289 -1.45 -13.84 -7.02
CA PRO A 289 -0.10 -14.25 -7.38
C PRO A 289 0.30 -13.71 -8.76
N ASP A 290 1.56 -13.33 -8.89
CA ASP A 290 2.22 -13.11 -10.17
C ASP A 290 2.94 -14.38 -10.66
N LEU A 291 3.31 -15.26 -9.71
CA LEU A 291 4.10 -16.46 -9.93
C LEU A 291 3.60 -17.58 -9.00
N LEU A 292 3.76 -18.82 -9.43
CA LEU A 292 3.31 -20.01 -8.69
C LEU A 292 4.44 -21.02 -8.55
N ALA A 293 4.51 -21.69 -7.41
CA ALA A 293 5.31 -22.89 -7.25
C ALA A 293 4.61 -23.84 -6.27
N GLY A 294 4.80 -25.13 -6.48
CA GLY A 294 4.37 -26.15 -5.54
C GLY A 294 5.51 -27.09 -5.19
N HIS A 295 5.32 -27.93 -4.18
CA HIS A 295 6.24 -29.00 -3.84
C HIS A 295 5.53 -30.35 -3.96
N SER A 296 6.00 -31.21 -4.85
CA SER A 296 5.38 -32.52 -5.13
C SER A 296 3.89 -32.32 -5.46
N VAL A 297 2.97 -32.93 -4.71
CA VAL A 297 1.51 -32.76 -4.88
C VAL A 297 1.06 -31.30 -4.92
N GLY A 298 1.78 -30.39 -4.22
CA GLY A 298 1.49 -28.96 -4.27
C GLY A 298 1.62 -28.35 -5.66
N GLU A 299 2.41 -28.94 -6.56
CA GLU A 299 2.49 -28.47 -7.95
C GLU A 299 1.18 -28.69 -8.72
N ILE A 300 0.39 -29.72 -8.36
CA ILE A 300 -0.93 -29.94 -8.96
C ILE A 300 -1.90 -28.83 -8.52
N ALA A 301 -1.81 -28.39 -7.25
CA ALA A 301 -2.54 -27.21 -6.77
C ALA A 301 -2.10 -25.94 -7.53
N ALA A 302 -0.79 -25.73 -7.68
CA ALA A 302 -0.26 -24.61 -8.46
C ALA A 302 -0.73 -24.65 -9.93
N ALA A 303 -0.76 -25.83 -10.56
CA ALA A 303 -1.24 -26.02 -11.92
C ALA A 303 -2.74 -25.74 -12.06
N HIS A 304 -3.56 -26.17 -11.08
CA HIS A 304 -4.98 -25.79 -11.03
C HIS A 304 -5.16 -24.27 -10.95
N VAL A 305 -4.43 -23.60 -10.04
CA VAL A 305 -4.47 -22.13 -9.89
C VAL A 305 -3.97 -21.41 -11.16
N ALA A 306 -2.95 -21.95 -11.82
CA ALA A 306 -2.49 -21.45 -13.12
C ALA A 306 -3.52 -21.67 -14.25
N GLY A 307 -4.56 -22.47 -14.02
CA GLY A 307 -5.58 -22.82 -15.00
C GLY A 307 -5.18 -23.95 -15.95
N VAL A 308 -4.14 -24.72 -15.63
CA VAL A 308 -3.69 -25.87 -16.42
C VAL A 308 -4.70 -27.01 -16.34
N LEU A 309 -5.21 -27.26 -15.13
CA LEU A 309 -6.23 -28.27 -14.87
C LEU A 309 -7.50 -27.60 -14.37
N THR A 310 -8.66 -28.10 -14.81
CA THR A 310 -9.95 -27.77 -14.18
C THR A 310 -9.97 -28.28 -12.74
N LEU A 311 -10.98 -27.89 -11.94
CA LEU A 311 -11.07 -28.40 -10.57
C LEU A 311 -11.28 -29.92 -10.58
N GLU A 312 -12.18 -30.38 -11.44
CA GLU A 312 -12.56 -31.79 -11.60
C GLU A 312 -11.37 -32.63 -12.06
N ASP A 313 -10.63 -32.16 -13.08
CA ASP A 313 -9.44 -32.84 -13.58
C ASP A 313 -8.32 -32.87 -12.53
N ALA A 314 -8.08 -31.77 -11.81
CA ALA A 314 -7.08 -31.72 -10.75
C ALA A 314 -7.42 -32.70 -9.61
N CYS A 315 -8.69 -32.74 -9.19
CA CYS A 315 -9.17 -33.71 -8.19
C CYS A 315 -8.98 -35.15 -8.67
N THR A 316 -9.28 -35.44 -9.94
CA THR A 316 -9.08 -36.76 -10.56
C THR A 316 -7.61 -37.18 -10.49
N VAL A 317 -6.68 -36.29 -10.86
CA VAL A 317 -5.24 -36.57 -10.80
C VAL A 317 -4.77 -36.74 -9.36
N VAL A 318 -5.18 -35.88 -8.42
CA VAL A 318 -4.78 -35.94 -7.01
C VAL A 318 -5.30 -37.22 -6.35
N ALA A 319 -6.57 -37.56 -6.53
CA ALA A 319 -7.18 -38.76 -5.96
C ALA A 319 -6.50 -40.03 -6.48
N ALA A 320 -6.30 -40.13 -7.80
CA ALA A 320 -5.61 -41.26 -8.40
C ALA A 320 -4.15 -41.38 -7.92
N ARG A 321 -3.43 -40.26 -7.86
CA ARG A 321 -2.05 -40.21 -7.35
C ARG A 321 -2.00 -40.72 -5.92
N ALA A 322 -2.86 -40.19 -5.04
CA ALA A 322 -2.91 -40.56 -3.64
C ALA A 322 -3.23 -42.06 -3.45
N ARG A 323 -4.27 -42.56 -4.14
CA ARG A 323 -4.70 -43.97 -4.08
C ARG A 323 -3.62 -44.93 -4.57
N LEU A 324 -3.03 -44.63 -5.74
CA LEU A 324 -2.00 -45.50 -6.33
C LEU A 324 -0.72 -45.51 -5.49
N MET A 325 -0.29 -44.36 -4.97
CA MET A 325 0.88 -44.27 -4.07
C MET A 325 0.63 -45.01 -2.75
N GLN A 326 -0.58 -44.93 -2.20
CA GLN A 326 -0.96 -45.62 -0.97
C GLN A 326 -0.97 -47.14 -1.11
N ALA A 327 -1.25 -47.66 -2.31
CA ALA A 327 -1.33 -49.09 -2.59
C ALA A 327 0.04 -49.77 -2.83
N LEU A 328 1.12 -48.99 -2.88
CA LEU A 328 2.46 -49.53 -3.08
C LEU A 328 2.92 -50.33 -1.84
N PRO A 329 3.86 -51.28 -2.02
CA PRO A 329 4.44 -51.99 -0.89
C PRO A 329 5.18 -51.06 0.08
N ALA A 330 5.04 -51.33 1.37
CA ALA A 330 5.90 -50.71 2.39
C ALA A 330 7.36 -51.23 2.27
N GLY A 331 8.31 -50.51 2.86
CA GLY A 331 9.74 -50.91 2.91
C GLY A 331 10.72 -49.89 2.35
N GLY A 332 10.26 -48.68 2.00
CA GLY A 332 11.11 -47.55 1.62
C GLY A 332 11.20 -46.48 2.71
N ALA A 333 12.29 -45.71 2.71
CA ALA A 333 12.48 -44.58 3.61
C ALA A 333 12.79 -43.30 2.84
N MET A 334 12.53 -42.14 3.47
CA MET A 334 13.00 -40.83 3.02
C MET A 334 13.72 -40.12 4.16
N ILE A 335 14.92 -39.60 3.88
CA ILE A 335 15.75 -38.91 4.87
C ILE A 335 16.22 -37.57 4.31
N ALA A 336 15.95 -36.49 5.04
CA ALA A 336 16.52 -35.18 4.77
C ALA A 336 17.97 -35.13 5.26
N VAL A 337 18.88 -34.62 4.43
CA VAL A 337 20.32 -34.55 4.70
C VAL A 337 20.80 -33.11 4.46
N ARG A 338 21.55 -32.55 5.41
CA ARG A 338 22.23 -31.26 5.23
C ARG A 338 23.51 -31.45 4.41
N ALA A 339 23.34 -31.51 3.10
CA ALA A 339 24.39 -31.63 2.08
C ALA A 339 23.88 -31.04 0.76
N GLY A 340 24.80 -30.67 -0.13
CA GLY A 340 24.49 -30.24 -1.50
C GLY A 340 24.24 -31.42 -2.45
N GLU A 341 23.62 -31.14 -3.60
CA GLU A 341 23.34 -32.16 -4.61
C GLU A 341 24.62 -32.81 -5.16
N GLU A 342 25.69 -32.04 -5.36
CA GLU A 342 26.97 -32.55 -5.86
C GLU A 342 27.62 -33.55 -4.90
N GLU A 343 27.51 -33.32 -3.58
CA GLU A 343 28.04 -34.23 -2.55
C GLU A 343 27.34 -35.60 -2.55
N ILE A 344 26.09 -35.64 -3.03
CA ILE A 344 25.22 -36.81 -2.99
C ILE A 344 25.22 -37.55 -4.32
N SER A 345 25.30 -36.83 -5.44
CA SER A 345 25.10 -37.37 -6.79
C SER A 345 26.01 -38.57 -7.12
N GLY A 346 27.28 -38.54 -6.69
CA GLY A 346 28.22 -39.64 -6.90
C GLY A 346 28.03 -40.85 -5.97
N ARG A 347 27.11 -40.77 -5.01
CA ARG A 347 26.82 -41.81 -4.00
C ARG A 347 25.44 -42.46 -4.19
N LEU A 348 24.68 -42.00 -5.18
CA LEU A 348 23.39 -42.59 -5.55
C LEU A 348 23.65 -43.90 -6.31
N GLY A 349 23.52 -45.02 -5.62
CA GLY A 349 23.48 -46.35 -6.25
C GLY A 349 22.07 -46.69 -6.78
N ASP A 350 21.86 -47.92 -7.23
CA ASP A 350 20.58 -48.34 -7.83
C ASP A 350 19.40 -48.34 -6.84
N ARG A 351 19.68 -48.41 -5.53
CA ARG A 351 18.68 -48.52 -4.46
C ARG A 351 18.32 -47.19 -3.80
N VAL A 352 19.02 -46.10 -4.15
CA VAL A 352 18.86 -44.77 -3.54
C VAL A 352 18.69 -43.72 -4.63
N CYS A 353 17.59 -42.97 -4.55
CA CYS A 353 17.26 -41.85 -5.42
C CYS A 353 17.34 -40.53 -4.65
N LEU A 354 17.70 -39.47 -5.35
CA LEU A 354 17.47 -38.11 -4.89
C LEU A 354 15.97 -37.78 -5.07
N ALA A 355 15.27 -37.51 -3.96
CA ALA A 355 13.84 -37.20 -3.97
C ALA A 355 13.56 -35.70 -4.07
N ALA A 356 14.40 -34.86 -3.46
CA ALA A 356 14.25 -33.42 -3.53
C ALA A 356 15.57 -32.69 -3.32
N VAL A 357 15.73 -31.57 -4.02
CA VAL A 357 16.74 -30.54 -3.79
C VAL A 357 15.98 -29.31 -3.29
N ASN A 358 15.94 -29.12 -1.97
CA ASN A 358 15.12 -28.09 -1.34
C ASN A 358 15.88 -26.75 -1.18
N GLY A 359 17.21 -26.78 -1.29
CA GLY A 359 18.09 -25.63 -1.17
C GLY A 359 19.54 -26.01 -1.45
N PRO A 360 20.48 -25.06 -1.38
CA PRO A 360 21.89 -25.29 -1.71
C PRO A 360 22.54 -26.40 -0.85
N ASP A 361 22.20 -26.47 0.44
CA ASP A 361 22.75 -27.43 1.40
C ASP A 361 21.67 -28.32 2.05
N THR A 362 20.53 -28.50 1.37
CA THR A 362 19.40 -29.28 1.90
C THR A 362 18.80 -30.16 0.81
N VAL A 363 19.04 -31.47 0.90
CA VAL A 363 18.47 -32.48 0.00
C VAL A 363 17.64 -33.51 0.76
N VAL A 364 16.84 -34.29 0.04
CA VAL A 364 16.14 -35.46 0.55
C VAL A 364 16.48 -36.67 -0.32
N ILE A 365 16.97 -37.73 0.31
CA ILE A 365 17.21 -39.04 -0.33
C ILE A 365 16.05 -39.99 -0.02
N SER A 366 15.77 -40.90 -0.94
CA SER A 366 14.67 -41.85 -0.87
C SER A 366 15.01 -43.18 -1.55
N GLY A 367 14.40 -44.27 -1.13
CA GLY A 367 14.64 -45.59 -1.70
C GLY A 367 14.51 -46.68 -0.64
N ASP A 368 15.28 -47.76 -0.81
CA ASP A 368 15.26 -48.87 0.14
C ASP A 368 15.76 -48.43 1.52
N GLU A 369 15.05 -48.84 2.57
CA GLU A 369 15.27 -48.34 3.92
C GLU A 369 16.69 -48.53 4.45
N ASP A 370 17.28 -49.72 4.26
CA ASP A 370 18.64 -50.05 4.68
C ASP A 370 19.68 -49.20 3.93
N ALA A 371 19.54 -49.07 2.61
CA ALA A 371 20.48 -48.32 1.78
C ALA A 371 20.45 -46.81 2.06
N VAL A 372 19.25 -46.24 2.19
CA VAL A 372 19.05 -44.82 2.52
C VAL A 372 19.56 -44.50 3.93
N THR A 373 19.32 -45.40 4.89
CA THR A 373 19.79 -45.22 6.27
C THR A 373 21.31 -45.28 6.35
N ALA A 374 21.95 -46.24 5.68
CA ALA A 374 23.42 -46.34 5.64
C ALA A 374 24.06 -45.07 5.08
N LEU A 375 23.54 -44.54 3.96
CA LEU A 375 24.05 -43.29 3.38
C LEU A 375 23.85 -42.10 4.33
N ALA A 376 22.70 -42.01 5.02
CA ALA A 376 22.47 -40.96 6.01
C ALA A 376 23.40 -41.07 7.24
N GLU A 377 23.74 -42.28 7.68
CA GLU A 377 24.70 -42.52 8.76
C GLU A 377 26.11 -42.07 8.39
N GLU A 378 26.53 -42.25 7.13
CA GLU A 378 27.82 -41.73 6.64
C GLU A 378 27.91 -40.20 6.77
N PHE A 379 26.87 -39.48 6.38
CA PHE A 379 26.82 -38.02 6.54
C PHE A 379 26.74 -37.60 8.02
N THR A 380 26.05 -38.38 8.84
CA THR A 380 25.99 -38.17 10.29
C THR A 380 27.37 -38.34 10.92
N ALA A 381 28.14 -39.35 10.50
CA ALA A 381 29.52 -39.56 10.92
C ALA A 381 30.47 -38.44 10.48
N GLN A 382 30.13 -37.73 9.40
CA GLN A 382 30.81 -36.51 8.94
C GLN A 382 30.34 -35.23 9.67
N GLY A 383 29.50 -35.36 10.70
CA GLY A 383 28.99 -34.24 11.48
C GLY A 383 27.83 -33.47 10.83
N ARG A 384 27.25 -33.99 9.74
CA ARG A 384 26.07 -33.38 9.10
C ARG A 384 24.78 -33.78 9.81
N LYS A 385 23.78 -32.89 9.79
CA LYS A 385 22.45 -33.18 10.33
C LYS A 385 21.64 -34.00 9.33
N THR A 386 21.03 -35.08 9.81
CA THR A 386 20.08 -35.90 9.06
C THR A 386 18.77 -36.01 9.83
N ARG A 387 17.65 -36.17 9.11
CA ARG A 387 16.33 -36.33 9.71
C ARG A 387 15.46 -37.24 8.86
N ARG A 388 15.05 -38.37 9.43
CA ARG A 388 14.06 -39.26 8.79
C ARG A 388 12.70 -38.56 8.70
N LEU A 389 12.10 -38.62 7.52
CA LEU A 389 10.78 -38.06 7.28
C LEU A 389 9.70 -39.06 7.70
N ARG A 390 8.63 -38.55 8.32
CA ARG A 390 7.46 -39.34 8.71
C ARG A 390 6.55 -39.52 7.50
N VAL A 391 6.91 -40.45 6.62
CA VAL A 391 6.16 -40.80 5.41
C VAL A 391 6.02 -42.32 5.32
N SER A 392 4.98 -42.78 4.64
CA SER A 392 4.68 -44.21 4.50
C SER A 392 5.53 -44.92 3.44
N HIS A 393 6.05 -44.19 2.44
CA HIS A 393 6.77 -44.75 1.31
C HIS A 393 7.95 -43.87 0.89
N ALA A 394 8.87 -44.45 0.11
CA ALA A 394 9.96 -43.73 -0.55
C ALA A 394 9.47 -43.03 -1.84
N PHE A 395 8.83 -41.87 -1.69
CA PHE A 395 8.38 -41.06 -2.83
C PHE A 395 9.55 -40.53 -3.67
N HIS A 396 9.29 -40.25 -4.95
CA HIS A 396 10.29 -39.76 -5.91
C HIS A 396 11.49 -40.72 -6.08
N SER A 397 11.19 -42.01 -6.03
CA SER A 397 12.18 -43.10 -6.12
C SER A 397 11.67 -44.25 -6.99
N LEU A 398 12.52 -45.27 -7.19
CA LEU A 398 12.16 -46.51 -7.88
C LEU A 398 10.93 -47.21 -7.29
N HIS A 399 10.60 -46.95 -6.03
CA HIS A 399 9.39 -47.49 -5.39
C HIS A 399 8.11 -47.01 -6.08
N MET A 400 8.15 -45.90 -6.84
CA MET A 400 7.00 -45.41 -7.58
C MET A 400 6.78 -46.14 -8.91
N ASP A 401 7.75 -46.93 -9.41
CA ASP A 401 7.73 -47.49 -10.77
C ASP A 401 6.49 -48.38 -11.01
N ALA A 402 6.06 -49.13 -9.99
CA ALA A 402 4.93 -50.04 -10.08
C ALA A 402 3.57 -49.35 -10.31
N MET A 403 3.43 -48.06 -9.97
CA MET A 403 2.20 -47.32 -10.19
C MET A 403 2.18 -46.49 -11.49
N LEU A 404 3.33 -46.29 -12.15
CA LEU A 404 3.45 -45.30 -13.22
C LEU A 404 2.55 -45.59 -14.42
N GLN A 405 2.39 -46.86 -14.80
CA GLN A 405 1.53 -47.23 -15.93
C GLN A 405 0.05 -46.92 -15.65
N ASP A 406 -0.41 -47.17 -14.42
CA ASP A 406 -1.78 -46.91 -14.00
C ASP A 406 -2.04 -45.41 -13.88
N PHE A 407 -1.07 -44.67 -13.34
CA PHE A 407 -1.15 -43.23 -13.27
C PHE A 407 -1.15 -42.58 -14.66
N ALA A 408 -0.35 -43.10 -15.59
CA ALA A 408 -0.33 -42.65 -16.98
C ALA A 408 -1.65 -42.85 -17.73
N ARG A 409 -2.51 -43.79 -17.30
CA ARG A 409 -3.87 -43.92 -17.84
C ARG A 409 -4.76 -42.78 -17.36
N VAL A 410 -4.63 -42.37 -16.11
CA VAL A 410 -5.41 -41.28 -15.53
C VAL A 410 -4.96 -39.93 -16.09
N THR A 411 -3.67 -39.65 -16.16
CA THR A 411 -3.17 -38.36 -16.69
C THR A 411 -3.54 -38.17 -18.16
N ARG A 412 -3.75 -39.24 -18.94
CA ARG A 412 -4.26 -39.15 -20.32
C ARG A 412 -5.78 -38.94 -20.42
N SER A 413 -6.51 -39.19 -19.34
CA SER A 413 -7.98 -39.08 -19.33
C SER A 413 -8.47 -37.67 -19.01
N VAL A 414 -7.62 -36.82 -18.44
CA VAL A 414 -7.93 -35.44 -18.06
C VAL A 414 -7.53 -34.45 -19.16
N SER A 415 -8.10 -33.25 -19.10
CA SER A 415 -7.81 -32.18 -20.05
C SER A 415 -6.82 -31.16 -19.50
N TYR A 416 -5.95 -30.66 -20.37
CA TYR A 416 -4.96 -29.65 -20.02
C TYR A 416 -5.16 -28.37 -20.83
N THR A 417 -4.95 -27.22 -20.19
CA THR A 417 -4.95 -25.90 -20.82
C THR A 417 -3.62 -25.20 -20.59
N ALA A 418 -3.19 -24.35 -21.52
CA ALA A 418 -1.96 -23.57 -21.31
C ALA A 418 -2.08 -22.68 -20.04
N PRO A 419 -1.02 -22.60 -19.22
CA PRO A 419 -1.06 -21.84 -17.97
C PRO A 419 -1.28 -20.34 -18.23
N ARG A 420 -2.21 -19.75 -17.48
CA ARG A 420 -2.47 -18.29 -17.48
C ARG A 420 -1.53 -17.53 -16.55
N LEU A 421 -0.95 -18.22 -15.58
CA LEU A 421 0.03 -17.68 -14.63
C LEU A 421 1.33 -18.50 -14.75
N PRO A 422 2.52 -17.86 -14.73
CA PRO A 422 3.77 -18.60 -14.73
C PRO A 422 3.88 -19.48 -13.48
N LEU A 423 4.11 -20.79 -13.68
CA LEU A 423 4.45 -21.73 -12.62
C LEU A 423 5.84 -22.30 -12.80
N VAL A 424 6.48 -22.68 -11.70
CA VAL A 424 7.77 -23.36 -11.68
C VAL A 424 7.59 -24.87 -11.72
N SER A 425 8.31 -25.53 -12.63
CA SER A 425 8.34 -26.98 -12.74
C SER A 425 9.16 -27.62 -11.61
N ASN A 426 8.62 -28.64 -10.94
CA ASN A 426 9.43 -29.41 -9.98
C ASN A 426 10.50 -30.28 -10.65
N LEU A 427 10.37 -30.60 -11.94
CA LEU A 427 11.36 -31.42 -12.64
C LEU A 427 12.61 -30.63 -13.01
N THR A 428 12.45 -29.36 -13.40
CA THR A 428 13.56 -28.54 -13.90
C THR A 428 14.01 -27.45 -12.93
N GLY A 429 13.14 -27.00 -12.02
CA GLY A 429 13.40 -25.82 -11.19
C GLY A 429 13.26 -24.50 -11.95
N GLU A 430 12.94 -24.56 -13.24
CA GLU A 430 12.73 -23.42 -14.12
C GLU A 430 11.23 -23.14 -14.30
N THR A 431 10.91 -22.03 -14.96
CA THR A 431 9.51 -21.79 -15.34
C THR A 431 9.06 -22.83 -16.36
N ALA A 432 7.96 -23.50 -16.03
CA ALA A 432 7.40 -24.54 -16.87
C ALA A 432 6.87 -23.96 -18.19
N THR A 433 7.10 -24.65 -19.30
CA THR A 433 6.48 -24.29 -20.58
C THR A 433 5.08 -24.92 -20.70
N PRO A 434 4.19 -24.35 -21.52
CA PRO A 434 2.88 -24.97 -21.78
C PRO A 434 2.99 -26.41 -22.26
N GLU A 435 3.97 -26.73 -23.11
CA GLU A 435 4.19 -28.07 -23.65
C GLU A 435 4.54 -29.08 -22.56
N GLN A 436 5.29 -28.65 -21.52
CA GLN A 436 5.63 -29.51 -20.39
C GLN A 436 4.39 -29.82 -19.54
N VAL A 437 3.71 -28.79 -19.03
CA VAL A 437 2.63 -29.00 -18.05
C VAL A 437 1.33 -29.53 -18.66
N CYS A 438 1.17 -29.39 -19.98
CA CYS A 438 0.05 -29.97 -20.72
C CYS A 438 0.33 -31.38 -21.25
N ASP A 439 1.55 -31.90 -21.07
CA ASP A 439 1.87 -33.28 -21.42
C ASP A 439 1.49 -34.22 -20.26
N PRO A 440 0.62 -35.22 -20.48
CA PRO A 440 0.36 -36.28 -19.50
C PRO A 440 1.64 -36.99 -19.00
N GLY A 441 2.67 -37.09 -19.85
CA GLY A 441 3.96 -37.70 -19.54
C GLY A 441 4.73 -36.97 -18.45
N TYR A 442 4.69 -35.63 -18.46
CA TYR A 442 5.28 -34.78 -17.42
C TYR A 442 4.82 -35.17 -16.01
N TRP A 443 3.51 -35.38 -15.83
CA TRP A 443 2.95 -35.72 -14.52
C TRP A 443 3.35 -37.13 -14.05
N VAL A 444 3.60 -38.06 -14.98
CA VAL A 444 4.12 -39.40 -14.64
C VAL A 444 5.58 -39.30 -14.19
N GLU A 445 6.40 -38.53 -14.91
CA GLU A 445 7.79 -38.26 -14.52
C GLU A 445 7.87 -37.51 -13.19
N HIS A 446 6.95 -36.58 -12.94
CA HIS A 446 6.82 -35.78 -11.72
C HIS A 446 6.68 -36.60 -10.44
N VAL A 447 5.99 -37.75 -10.49
CA VAL A 447 5.87 -38.66 -9.34
C VAL A 447 7.18 -39.39 -9.04
N ARG A 448 8.03 -39.57 -10.07
CA ARG A 448 9.20 -40.45 -10.03
C ARG A 448 10.54 -39.73 -9.83
N ARG A 449 10.66 -38.50 -10.32
CA ARG A 449 11.92 -37.72 -10.37
C ARG A 449 12.01 -36.74 -9.20
N ALA A 450 13.21 -36.24 -8.95
CA ALA A 450 13.49 -35.35 -7.83
C ALA A 450 12.75 -34.00 -7.95
N VAL A 451 12.21 -33.49 -6.84
CA VAL A 451 11.64 -32.14 -6.75
C VAL A 451 12.75 -31.09 -6.62
N ARG A 452 12.82 -30.16 -7.59
CA ARG A 452 13.80 -29.05 -7.68
C ARG A 452 13.31 -27.77 -7.01
N PHE A 453 12.89 -27.85 -5.74
CA PHE A 453 12.29 -26.71 -5.04
C PHE A 453 13.27 -25.55 -4.81
N GLY A 454 14.51 -25.84 -4.43
CA GLY A 454 15.53 -24.81 -4.19
C GLY A 454 15.85 -23.99 -5.45
N ASP A 455 15.98 -24.68 -6.58
CA ASP A 455 16.15 -24.05 -7.91
C ASP A 455 14.91 -23.23 -8.28
N GLY A 456 13.72 -23.77 -7.97
CA GLY A 456 12.47 -23.05 -8.15
C GLY A 456 12.39 -21.72 -7.41
N VAL A 457 12.81 -21.69 -6.14
CA VAL A 457 12.89 -20.44 -5.37
C VAL A 457 13.86 -19.45 -6.01
N ARG A 458 14.99 -19.92 -6.54
CA ARG A 458 15.95 -19.08 -7.28
C ARG A 458 15.32 -18.51 -8.54
N THR A 459 14.57 -19.30 -9.29
CA THR A 459 13.83 -18.85 -10.48
C THR A 459 12.78 -17.81 -10.14
N LEU A 460 12.03 -18.00 -9.04
CA LEU A 460 11.06 -17.01 -8.56
C LEU A 460 11.75 -15.68 -8.23
N ALA A 461 12.87 -15.72 -7.50
CA ALA A 461 13.64 -14.54 -7.14
C ALA A 461 14.21 -13.82 -8.38
N ALA A 462 14.75 -14.58 -9.34
CA ALA A 462 15.26 -14.05 -10.62
C ALA A 462 14.15 -13.37 -11.44
N ARG A 463 12.89 -13.79 -11.29
CA ARG A 463 11.71 -13.17 -11.90
C ARG A 463 11.13 -12.01 -11.10
N GLY A 464 11.82 -11.56 -10.05
CA GLY A 464 11.45 -10.38 -9.26
C GLY A 464 10.46 -10.65 -8.14
N ALA A 465 10.28 -11.91 -7.71
CA ALA A 465 9.49 -12.22 -6.52
C ALA A 465 10.16 -11.67 -5.25
N THR A 466 9.45 -10.79 -4.56
CA THR A 466 9.89 -10.22 -3.27
C THR A 466 8.94 -10.61 -2.13
N ARG A 467 7.81 -11.23 -2.45
CA ARG A 467 6.79 -11.67 -1.50
C ARG A 467 6.41 -13.11 -1.84
N TYR A 468 6.38 -13.97 -0.83
CA TYR A 468 6.08 -15.39 -0.97
C TYR A 468 5.00 -15.73 0.07
N LEU A 469 3.86 -16.25 -0.39
CA LEU A 469 2.76 -16.69 0.46
C LEU A 469 2.63 -18.21 0.36
N GLU A 470 2.89 -18.92 1.46
CA GLU A 470 2.65 -20.36 1.53
C GLU A 470 1.20 -20.65 1.91
N LEU A 471 0.47 -21.25 0.98
CA LEU A 471 -0.94 -21.62 1.11
C LEU A 471 -1.04 -23.08 1.57
N GLY A 472 -0.85 -23.27 2.87
CA GLY A 472 -0.99 -24.57 3.49
C GLY A 472 -1.15 -24.48 5.01
N PRO A 473 -1.09 -25.62 5.70
CA PRO A 473 -1.41 -25.74 7.13
C PRO A 473 -0.34 -25.17 8.07
N ASP A 474 0.88 -24.94 7.58
CA ASP A 474 2.04 -24.41 8.30
C ASP A 474 3.01 -23.66 7.34
N GLY A 475 4.24 -23.38 7.76
CA GLY A 475 5.28 -22.67 7.00
C GLY A 475 6.53 -23.48 6.64
N VAL A 476 6.35 -24.69 6.13
CA VAL A 476 7.47 -25.59 5.79
C VAL A 476 8.24 -25.07 4.58
N LEU A 477 7.56 -24.67 3.50
CA LEU A 477 8.21 -24.14 2.30
C LEU A 477 8.89 -22.79 2.55
N CYS A 478 8.27 -21.92 3.36
CA CYS A 478 8.87 -20.66 3.79
C CYS A 478 10.16 -20.91 4.57
N SER A 479 10.22 -21.98 5.37
CA SER A 479 11.43 -22.38 6.09
C SER A 479 12.50 -22.95 5.15
N LEU A 480 12.12 -23.81 4.20
CA LEU A 480 13.04 -24.38 3.20
C LEU A 480 13.63 -23.31 2.28
N ALA A 481 12.82 -22.30 1.90
CA ALA A 481 13.26 -21.22 1.03
C ALA A 481 14.31 -20.29 1.67
N GLN A 482 14.45 -20.27 3.00
CA GLN A 482 15.41 -19.39 3.69
C GLN A 482 16.84 -19.64 3.26
N ASP A 483 17.28 -20.91 3.18
CA ASP A 483 18.65 -21.24 2.76
C ASP A 483 18.95 -20.65 1.37
N THR A 484 17.97 -20.67 0.45
CA THR A 484 18.11 -20.09 -0.88
C THR A 484 18.08 -18.56 -0.85
N PHE A 485 17.27 -17.94 0.02
CA PHE A 485 17.26 -16.48 0.18
C PHE A 485 18.57 -15.96 0.76
N ASP A 486 19.14 -16.65 1.75
CA ASP A 486 20.43 -16.31 2.34
C ASP A 486 21.54 -16.39 1.29
N ALA A 487 21.51 -17.40 0.42
CA ALA A 487 22.45 -17.55 -0.69
C ALA A 487 22.29 -16.46 -1.79
N LEU A 488 21.11 -15.86 -1.90
CA LEU A 488 20.79 -14.78 -2.86
C LEU A 488 20.85 -13.38 -2.24
N ALA A 489 21.18 -13.28 -0.96
CA ALA A 489 21.18 -12.02 -0.23
C ALA A 489 22.12 -10.99 -0.88
N ASP A 490 21.66 -9.75 -0.90
CA ASP A 490 22.35 -8.60 -1.48
C ASP A 490 22.08 -7.41 -0.57
N ASP A 491 23.13 -6.78 -0.04
CA ASP A 491 23.02 -5.67 0.92
C ASP A 491 22.21 -4.48 0.38
N ASN A 492 22.06 -4.37 -0.94
CA ASN A 492 21.30 -3.30 -1.59
C ASN A 492 19.82 -3.64 -1.79
N ARG A 493 19.38 -4.87 -1.49
CA ARG A 493 18.00 -5.31 -1.66
C ARG A 493 17.42 -5.82 -0.34
N PRO A 494 16.20 -5.39 0.05
CA PRO A 494 15.58 -5.93 1.24
C PRO A 494 15.31 -7.43 1.08
N ALA A 495 15.46 -8.17 2.18
CA ALA A 495 15.14 -9.60 2.20
C ALA A 495 13.67 -9.82 1.79
N PRO A 496 13.39 -10.90 1.02
CA PRO A 496 12.03 -11.20 0.60
C PRO A 496 11.14 -11.53 1.79
N ALA A 497 9.86 -11.14 1.71
CA ALA A 497 8.86 -11.49 2.71
C ALA A 497 8.29 -12.88 2.42
N ALA A 498 8.76 -13.91 3.11
CA ALA A 498 8.17 -15.25 3.07
C ALA A 498 7.23 -15.46 4.26
N VAL A 499 5.96 -15.74 3.96
CA VAL A 499 4.86 -15.68 4.92
C VAL A 499 3.98 -16.92 4.78
N PRO A 500 3.84 -17.75 5.83
CA PRO A 500 2.86 -18.82 5.82
C PRO A 500 1.47 -18.30 6.15
N ALA A 501 0.44 -18.83 5.46
CA ALA A 501 -0.95 -18.49 5.69
C ALA A 501 -1.43 -18.97 7.08
N LEU A 502 -1.06 -20.20 7.45
CA LEU A 502 -1.39 -20.81 8.73
C LEU A 502 -0.12 -21.25 9.46
N ARG A 503 -0.23 -21.50 10.76
CA ARG A 503 0.88 -22.00 11.57
C ARG A 503 0.39 -22.90 12.69
N THR A 504 1.10 -24.01 12.91
CA THR A 504 0.75 -24.95 13.98
C THR A 504 0.77 -24.27 15.36
N GLY A 505 -0.23 -24.60 16.19
CA GLY A 505 -0.38 -24.06 17.54
C GLY A 505 -0.83 -22.60 17.60
N ARG A 506 -1.40 -22.06 16.52
CA ARG A 506 -1.95 -20.70 16.47
C ARG A 506 -3.35 -20.71 15.87
N ASP A 507 -4.16 -19.77 16.33
CA ASP A 507 -5.48 -19.43 15.79
C ASP A 507 -5.38 -19.13 14.28
N GLU A 508 -6.29 -19.70 13.48
CA GLU A 508 -6.19 -19.69 12.02
C GLU A 508 -6.57 -18.32 11.46
N GLU A 509 -7.64 -17.69 11.98
CA GLU A 509 -8.09 -16.38 11.54
C GLU A 509 -7.02 -15.31 11.82
N ARG A 510 -6.41 -15.33 13.01
CA ARG A 510 -5.30 -14.45 13.37
C ARG A 510 -4.05 -14.72 12.53
N SER A 511 -3.74 -15.98 12.27
CA SER A 511 -2.58 -16.36 11.45
C SER A 511 -2.73 -15.84 10.03
N LEU A 512 -3.90 -16.05 9.41
CA LEU A 512 -4.17 -15.61 8.05
C LEU A 512 -4.26 -14.07 7.95
N THR A 513 -4.89 -13.41 8.93
CA THR A 513 -4.93 -11.94 9.01
C THR A 513 -3.53 -11.36 9.14
N ALA A 514 -2.68 -11.95 10.00
CA ALA A 514 -1.28 -11.55 10.11
C ALA A 514 -0.49 -11.83 8.82
N ALA A 515 -0.83 -12.89 8.08
CA ALA A 515 -0.18 -13.20 6.81
C ALA A 515 -0.43 -12.12 5.77
N VAL A 516 -1.70 -11.75 5.55
CA VAL A 516 -2.05 -10.69 4.58
C VAL A 516 -1.58 -9.30 5.03
N ALA A 517 -1.55 -9.05 6.35
CA ALA A 517 -0.95 -7.85 6.92
C ALA A 517 0.55 -7.74 6.63
N ARG A 518 1.32 -8.84 6.77
CA ARG A 518 2.75 -8.88 6.41
C ARG A 518 2.96 -8.63 4.91
N LEU A 519 2.14 -9.24 4.06
CA LEU A 519 2.20 -9.00 2.61
C LEU A 519 1.90 -7.53 2.28
N HIS A 520 0.89 -6.93 2.93
CA HIS A 520 0.55 -5.53 2.74
C HIS A 520 1.68 -4.58 3.18
N ALA A 521 2.31 -4.87 4.32
CA ALA A 521 3.48 -4.14 4.77
C ALA A 521 4.66 -4.25 3.78
N ALA A 522 4.78 -5.38 3.07
CA ALA A 522 5.75 -5.59 1.99
C ALA A 522 5.31 -5.04 0.61
N GLY A 523 4.17 -4.37 0.53
CA GLY A 523 3.70 -3.67 -0.68
C GLY A 523 2.52 -4.32 -1.41
N GLN A 524 2.01 -5.46 -0.97
CA GLN A 524 0.84 -6.09 -1.59
C GLN A 524 -0.42 -5.22 -1.41
N PRO A 525 -1.16 -4.86 -2.48
CA PRO A 525 -2.47 -4.24 -2.32
C PRO A 525 -3.48 -5.23 -1.73
N LEU A 526 -4.42 -4.70 -0.95
CA LEU A 526 -5.57 -5.42 -0.38
C LEU A 526 -6.86 -4.75 -0.85
N ASP A 527 -7.90 -5.56 -1.04
CA ASP A 527 -9.27 -5.08 -1.15
C ASP A 527 -9.87 -4.93 0.25
N TRP A 528 -9.83 -3.70 0.77
CA TRP A 528 -10.34 -3.38 2.10
C TRP A 528 -11.85 -3.56 2.24
N ALA A 529 -12.61 -3.43 1.14
CA ALA A 529 -14.05 -3.63 1.20
C ALA A 529 -14.38 -5.11 1.35
N ALA A 530 -13.70 -5.98 0.59
CA ALA A 530 -13.86 -7.43 0.70
C ALA A 530 -13.35 -7.98 2.04
N LEU A 531 -12.22 -7.48 2.54
CA LEU A 531 -11.66 -7.90 3.82
C LEU A 531 -12.56 -7.55 5.02
N LEU A 532 -13.26 -6.43 4.93
CA LEU A 532 -14.15 -5.92 5.99
C LEU A 532 -15.64 -6.21 5.71
N ASP A 533 -15.94 -7.10 4.77
CA ASP A 533 -17.30 -7.46 4.46
C ASP A 533 -18.01 -8.05 5.69
N GLY A 534 -19.28 -7.70 5.87
CA GLY A 534 -20.08 -8.08 7.04
C GLY A 534 -19.73 -7.37 8.36
N THR A 535 -18.69 -6.53 8.42
CA THR A 535 -18.34 -5.78 9.65
C THR A 535 -19.16 -4.51 9.88
N GLY A 536 -19.80 -3.99 8.83
CA GLY A 536 -20.51 -2.70 8.89
C GLY A 536 -19.61 -1.46 8.98
N ALA A 537 -18.31 -1.61 8.67
CA ALA A 537 -17.31 -0.54 8.73
C ALA A 537 -17.71 0.69 7.90
N ARG A 538 -17.46 1.86 8.47
CA ARG A 538 -17.72 3.18 7.89
C ARG A 538 -16.45 4.02 7.90
N ARG A 539 -16.38 4.98 6.98
CA ARG A 539 -15.27 5.94 6.96
C ARG A 539 -15.40 6.93 8.11
N VAL A 540 -14.33 7.12 8.86
CA VAL A 540 -14.21 8.09 9.95
C VAL A 540 -13.12 9.11 9.61
N ASP A 541 -13.23 10.34 10.15
CA ASP A 541 -12.12 11.28 9.99
C ASP A 541 -10.90 10.75 10.78
N LEU A 542 -9.71 10.97 10.23
CA LEU A 542 -8.45 10.46 10.78
C LEU A 542 -7.46 11.63 10.89
N PRO A 543 -6.48 11.56 11.80
CA PRO A 543 -5.45 12.59 11.87
C PRO A 543 -4.73 12.75 10.52
N THR A 544 -4.33 13.99 10.23
CA THR A 544 -3.50 14.29 9.06
C THR A 544 -2.07 13.78 9.26
N TYR A 545 -1.35 13.63 8.15
CA TYR A 545 0.03 13.14 8.11
C TYR A 545 0.98 13.83 9.11
N ALA A 546 1.81 13.03 9.79
CA ALA A 546 2.86 13.48 10.70
C ALA A 546 4.07 14.09 9.96
N PHE A 547 3.91 15.33 9.48
CA PHE A 547 5.02 16.05 8.86
C PHE A 547 6.14 16.35 9.86
N ARG A 548 7.33 15.77 9.64
CA ARG A 548 8.57 16.18 10.30
C ARG A 548 9.15 17.40 9.59
N ARG A 549 8.96 18.56 10.19
CA ARG A 549 9.30 19.86 9.57
C ARG A 549 10.77 20.17 9.78
N ARG A 550 11.45 20.55 8.71
CA ARG A 550 12.77 21.20 8.74
C ARG A 550 12.60 22.63 8.28
N ARG A 551 13.38 23.54 8.85
CA ARG A 551 13.40 24.94 8.41
C ARG A 551 14.18 25.02 7.09
N PHE A 552 13.47 25.37 6.03
CA PHE A 552 14.06 25.75 4.74
C PHE A 552 13.80 27.23 4.55
N TRP A 553 14.82 28.05 4.79
CA TRP A 553 14.75 29.49 4.62
C TRP A 553 16.04 29.95 3.93
N PRO A 554 15.98 30.69 2.81
CA PRO A 554 17.19 31.22 2.21
C PRO A 554 17.80 32.27 3.14
N ASP A 555 19.09 32.13 3.44
CA ASP A 555 19.81 33.20 4.12
C ASP A 555 19.99 34.36 3.13
N PRO A 556 19.75 35.61 3.56
CA PRO A 556 19.99 36.76 2.71
C PRO A 556 21.47 36.78 2.33
N ALA A 557 21.76 36.76 1.03
CA ALA A 557 23.12 37.02 0.58
C ALA A 557 23.55 38.41 1.10
N PRO A 558 24.78 38.57 1.62
CA PRO A 558 25.27 39.90 1.95
C PRO A 558 25.13 40.76 0.71
N ALA A 559 24.49 41.92 0.87
CA ALA A 559 24.35 42.88 -0.20
C ALA A 559 25.75 43.13 -0.77
N ALA A 560 25.94 42.87 -2.07
CA ALA A 560 27.12 43.36 -2.76
C ALA A 560 27.15 44.89 -2.51
N PRO A 561 28.30 45.48 -2.16
CA PRO A 561 28.37 46.92 -1.99
C PRO A 561 27.81 47.58 -3.25
N ASP A 562 26.82 48.45 -3.06
CA ASP A 562 26.15 49.22 -4.12
C ASP A 562 27.21 49.90 -4.98
N THR A 563 27.56 49.28 -6.10
CA THR A 563 28.44 49.85 -7.13
C THR A 563 27.62 50.43 -8.27
N ALA A 564 26.38 50.83 -7.99
CA ALA A 564 25.49 51.46 -8.96
C ALA A 564 24.54 52.48 -8.30
N ALA A 565 25.09 53.56 -7.77
CA ALA A 565 24.42 54.85 -7.80
C ALA A 565 25.19 55.78 -8.74
N GLY A 566 24.76 55.81 -10.01
CA GLY A 566 25.11 56.86 -10.96
C GLY A 566 24.48 58.20 -10.56
N SER A 567 24.88 58.74 -9.41
CA SER A 567 24.77 60.15 -9.06
C SER A 567 26.20 60.67 -8.98
N GLY A 568 26.53 61.69 -9.78
CA GLY A 568 27.89 62.18 -9.98
C GLY A 568 28.69 62.29 -8.70
N ASP A 569 29.93 61.81 -8.77
CA ASP A 569 30.93 61.76 -7.69
C ASP A 569 31.07 63.10 -6.91
N GLY A 570 30.71 64.22 -7.55
CA GLY A 570 30.70 65.55 -6.92
C GLY A 570 29.61 65.78 -5.86
N ASP A 571 28.43 65.19 -5.97
CA ASP A 571 27.33 65.44 -5.01
C ASP A 571 27.48 64.61 -3.72
N ALA A 572 28.13 63.44 -3.79
CA ALA A 572 28.29 62.55 -2.65
C ALA A 572 29.22 63.13 -1.57
N ALA A 573 30.36 63.70 -2.00
CA ALA A 573 31.32 64.36 -1.11
C ALA A 573 30.70 65.61 -0.44
N PHE A 574 29.95 66.40 -1.22
CA PHE A 574 29.22 67.56 -0.71
C PHE A 574 28.23 67.18 0.40
N TRP A 575 27.36 66.18 0.17
CA TRP A 575 26.39 65.77 1.19
C TRP A 575 27.03 65.07 2.38
N ALA A 576 28.16 64.39 2.20
CA ALA A 576 28.95 63.82 3.29
C ALA A 576 29.53 64.92 4.20
N ALA A 577 30.09 65.99 3.62
CA ALA A 577 30.58 67.16 4.36
C ALA A 577 29.43 67.87 5.12
N VAL A 578 28.26 68.00 4.49
CA VAL A 578 27.05 68.59 5.13
C VAL A 578 26.55 67.74 6.31
N GLN A 579 26.71 66.42 6.26
CA GLN A 579 26.32 65.51 7.35
C GLN A 579 27.39 65.40 8.45
N GLY A 580 28.67 65.47 8.08
CA GLY A 580 29.81 65.38 8.99
C GLY A 580 30.17 66.69 9.71
N GLU A 581 29.44 67.78 9.44
CA GLU A 581 29.65 69.11 10.02
C GLU A 581 31.06 69.68 9.73
N ASP A 582 31.61 69.38 8.55
CA ASP A 582 32.92 69.90 8.11
C ASP A 582 32.75 71.27 7.45
N PHE A 583 32.64 72.30 8.30
CA PHE A 583 32.30 73.67 7.88
C PHE A 583 33.40 74.34 7.05
N ASP A 584 34.67 74.05 7.33
CA ASP A 584 35.80 74.68 6.63
C ASP A 584 35.93 74.14 5.21
N ALA A 585 35.69 72.83 5.01
CA ALA A 585 35.66 72.22 3.68
C ALA A 585 34.51 72.75 2.81
N LEU A 586 33.31 72.92 3.40
CA LEU A 586 32.13 73.45 2.70
C LEU A 586 32.24 74.94 2.35
N ALA A 587 32.84 75.76 3.22
CA ALA A 587 33.06 77.18 2.95
C ALA A 587 34.06 77.38 1.80
N GLY A 588 35.10 76.55 1.74
CA GLY A 588 36.09 76.56 0.66
C GLY A 588 35.53 76.11 -0.69
N ASP A 589 34.70 75.07 -0.71
CA ASP A 589 34.13 74.50 -1.95
C ASP A 589 33.00 75.37 -2.54
N LEU A 590 32.17 75.97 -1.68
CA LEU A 590 31.06 76.85 -2.11
C LEU A 590 31.46 78.32 -2.28
N GLY A 591 32.65 78.73 -1.79
CA GLY A 591 33.13 80.11 -1.88
C GLY A 591 32.34 81.12 -1.04
N VAL A 592 31.80 80.71 0.11
CA VAL A 592 30.93 81.52 0.98
C VAL A 592 31.52 81.64 2.38
N ASP A 593 31.29 82.76 3.06
CA ASP A 593 31.72 82.91 4.46
C ASP A 593 30.99 81.93 5.41
N GLY A 594 31.70 81.51 6.46
CA GLY A 594 31.21 80.49 7.40
C GLY A 594 29.98 80.93 8.19
N GLU A 595 29.76 82.24 8.38
CA GLU A 595 28.60 82.74 9.13
C GLU A 595 27.30 82.61 8.33
N SER A 596 27.36 82.88 7.02
CA SER A 596 26.24 82.69 6.10
C SER A 596 25.90 81.22 5.92
N LEU A 597 26.92 80.36 5.82
CA LEU A 597 26.77 78.92 5.69
C LEU A 597 26.12 78.29 6.94
N ALA A 598 26.52 78.72 8.14
CA ALA A 598 25.96 78.26 9.41
C ALA A 598 24.46 78.52 9.55
N ARG A 599 23.93 79.58 8.92
CA ARG A 599 22.50 79.92 8.97
C ARG A 599 21.62 79.02 8.09
N VAL A 600 22.17 78.42 7.03
CA VAL A 600 21.40 77.64 6.03
C VAL A 600 21.62 76.13 6.15
N LEU A 601 22.75 75.70 6.74
CA LEU A 601 23.11 74.27 6.86
C LEU A 601 22.06 73.40 7.56
N PRO A 602 21.45 73.82 8.69
CA PRO A 602 20.42 73.03 9.36
C PRO A 602 19.22 72.74 8.45
N ALA A 603 18.81 73.71 7.63
CA ALA A 603 17.71 73.54 6.68
C ALA A 603 18.05 72.59 5.53
N LEU A 604 19.31 72.58 5.06
CA LEU A 604 19.79 71.64 4.05
C LEU A 604 19.86 70.20 4.58
N ARG A 605 20.31 70.00 5.82
CA ARG A 605 20.29 68.69 6.50
C ARG A 605 18.87 68.16 6.68
N ASP A 606 17.96 68.98 7.17
CA ASP A 606 16.56 68.57 7.36
C ASP A 606 15.89 68.24 6.02
N ARG A 607 16.20 68.99 4.95
CA ARG A 607 15.70 68.69 3.61
C ARG A 607 16.24 67.35 3.09
N ARG A 608 17.54 67.06 3.25
CA ARG A 608 18.15 65.79 2.85
C ARG A 608 17.58 64.61 3.65
N ARG A 609 17.38 64.77 4.97
CA ARG A 609 16.74 63.76 5.82
C ARG A 609 15.30 63.50 5.37
N LYS A 610 14.48 64.54 5.20
CA LYS A 610 13.09 64.39 4.70
C LYS A 610 13.04 63.71 3.34
N HIS A 611 13.96 64.03 2.43
CA HIS A 611 14.00 63.42 1.10
C HIS A 611 14.45 61.94 1.17
N GLY A 612 15.35 61.59 2.09
CA GLY A 612 15.73 60.21 2.37
C GLY A 612 14.61 59.39 3.01
N ASP A 613 13.91 59.97 4.01
CA ASP A 613 12.76 59.36 4.66
C ASP A 613 11.63 59.14 3.63
N GLN A 614 11.35 60.15 2.80
CA GLN A 614 10.34 60.06 1.75
C GLN A 614 10.71 59.03 0.67
N ALA A 615 11.97 58.99 0.23
CA ALA A 615 12.44 57.99 -0.73
C ALA A 615 12.37 56.56 -0.15
N THR A 616 12.65 56.40 1.14
CA THR A 616 12.53 55.12 1.85
C THR A 616 11.08 54.67 1.93
N VAL A 617 10.18 55.57 2.34
CA VAL A 617 8.73 55.31 2.38
C VAL A 617 8.18 55.02 0.98
N ASP A 618 8.61 55.77 -0.04
CA ASP A 618 8.20 55.54 -1.43
C ASP A 618 8.77 54.24 -2.00
N GLY A 619 9.92 53.78 -1.52
CA GLY A 619 10.48 52.45 -1.81
C GLY A 619 9.72 51.30 -1.14
N TRP A 620 9.06 51.55 0.00
CA TRP A 620 8.21 50.56 0.69
C TRP A 620 6.79 50.48 0.13
N ARG A 621 6.36 51.46 -0.67
CA ARG A 621 5.04 51.46 -1.31
C ARG A 621 5.03 50.51 -2.50
N GLN A 622 4.12 49.53 -2.48
CA GLN A 622 3.81 48.74 -3.67
C GLN A 622 3.24 49.66 -4.76
N ARG A 623 3.95 49.79 -5.88
CA ARG A 623 3.42 50.40 -7.10
C ARG A 623 2.76 49.32 -7.95
N ILE A 624 1.44 49.40 -8.09
CA ILE A 624 0.71 48.61 -9.09
C ILE A 624 0.95 49.27 -10.44
N ALA A 625 1.90 48.74 -11.20
CA ALA A 625 2.16 49.15 -12.57
C ALA A 625 1.66 48.07 -13.54
N TRP A 626 0.76 48.46 -14.44
CA TRP A 626 0.38 47.59 -15.55
C TRP A 626 1.52 47.56 -16.55
N ARG A 627 2.32 46.48 -16.51
CA ARG A 627 3.29 46.17 -17.56
C ARG A 627 2.62 45.28 -18.58
N PRO A 628 2.46 45.72 -19.85
CA PRO A 628 2.09 44.83 -20.93
C PRO A 628 3.09 43.69 -20.95
N LEU A 629 2.58 42.46 -20.88
CA LEU A 629 3.40 41.27 -20.87
C LEU A 629 3.82 41.00 -22.32
N ASN A 630 4.80 41.75 -22.83
CA ASN A 630 5.47 41.43 -24.09
C ASN A 630 6.31 40.17 -23.89
N ARG A 631 5.64 39.01 -23.78
CA ARG A 631 6.24 37.72 -24.09
C ARG A 631 6.35 37.64 -25.61
N ALA A 632 7.37 38.29 -26.17
CA ALA A 632 7.94 37.86 -27.43
C ALA A 632 8.71 36.55 -27.17
N GLY A 633 7.99 35.47 -26.90
CA GLY A 633 8.51 34.12 -27.09
C GLY A 633 8.44 33.86 -28.59
N THR A 634 9.52 34.10 -29.31
CA THR A 634 9.64 33.73 -30.72
C THR A 634 9.89 32.22 -30.80
N GLY A 635 8.81 31.46 -30.77
CA GLY A 635 8.83 30.03 -31.04
C GLY A 635 7.41 29.51 -31.21
N SER A 636 7.13 28.90 -32.34
CA SER A 636 5.91 28.11 -32.51
C SER A 636 5.97 26.92 -31.55
N PRO A 637 4.89 26.62 -30.81
CA PRO A 637 4.85 25.45 -29.94
C PRO A 637 4.99 24.17 -30.78
N SER A 638 5.88 23.25 -30.36
CA SER A 638 6.07 21.96 -31.03
C SER A 638 4.87 21.02 -30.79
N GLY A 639 4.50 20.22 -31.81
CA GLY A 639 3.42 19.23 -31.73
C GLY A 639 2.30 19.44 -32.76
N THR A 640 1.35 18.50 -32.80
CA THR A 640 0.09 18.63 -33.56
C THR A 640 -0.96 19.21 -32.63
N TRP A 641 -1.55 20.34 -33.00
CA TRP A 641 -2.52 21.08 -32.18
C TRP A 641 -3.92 20.95 -32.77
N LEU A 642 -4.95 20.74 -31.93
CA LEU A 642 -6.34 20.75 -32.38
C LEU A 642 -6.98 22.08 -32.00
N ALA A 643 -7.49 22.82 -32.98
CA ALA A 643 -8.23 24.06 -32.80
C ALA A 643 -9.72 23.82 -33.04
N VAL A 644 -10.52 23.96 -31.99
CA VAL A 644 -11.97 23.75 -32.03
C VAL A 644 -12.65 25.11 -32.12
N LEU A 645 -13.34 25.39 -33.23
CA LEU A 645 -13.91 26.71 -33.54
C LEU A 645 -15.42 26.63 -33.73
N PRO A 646 -16.20 27.65 -33.32
CA PRO A 646 -17.63 27.69 -33.60
C PRO A 646 -17.88 27.88 -35.10
N ALA A 647 -18.81 27.13 -35.68
CA ALA A 647 -19.19 27.28 -37.09
C ALA A 647 -19.88 28.64 -37.31
N GLY A 648 -19.36 29.46 -38.24
CA GLY A 648 -19.92 30.77 -38.60
C GLY A 648 -18.88 31.90 -38.62
N PRO A 649 -19.31 33.17 -38.78
CA PRO A 649 -18.41 34.31 -38.99
C PRO A 649 -17.47 34.61 -37.80
N ALA A 650 -17.74 34.04 -36.61
CA ALA A 650 -16.83 34.10 -35.46
C ALA A 650 -15.54 33.29 -35.66
N ALA A 651 -15.52 32.35 -36.62
CA ALA A 651 -14.35 31.53 -36.94
C ALA A 651 -13.30 32.29 -37.79
N ASP A 652 -13.70 33.42 -38.39
CA ASP A 652 -12.84 34.32 -39.16
C ASP A 652 -12.44 35.57 -38.36
N ASP A 653 -12.60 35.54 -37.04
CA ASP A 653 -12.14 36.62 -36.16
C ASP A 653 -10.61 36.81 -36.29
N PRO A 654 -10.11 38.05 -36.42
CA PRO A 654 -8.69 38.33 -36.57
C PRO A 654 -7.80 37.73 -35.48
N TRP A 655 -8.31 37.57 -34.25
CA TRP A 655 -7.58 36.92 -33.16
C TRP A 655 -7.47 35.42 -33.36
N THR A 656 -8.55 34.78 -33.81
CA THR A 656 -8.55 33.35 -34.15
C THR A 656 -7.53 33.06 -35.24
N ALA A 657 -7.50 33.87 -36.29
CA ALA A 657 -6.53 33.75 -37.38
C ALA A 657 -5.07 33.91 -36.91
N GLU A 658 -4.80 34.90 -36.07
CA GLU A 658 -3.44 35.15 -35.53
C GLU A 658 -2.98 34.04 -34.57
N VAL A 659 -3.90 33.46 -33.78
CA VAL A 659 -3.60 32.32 -32.90
C VAL A 659 -3.28 31.06 -33.73
N LEU A 660 -4.10 30.72 -34.72
CA LEU A 660 -3.84 29.60 -35.62
C LEU A 660 -2.50 29.75 -36.35
N ARG A 661 -2.17 30.97 -36.81
CA ARG A 661 -0.89 31.28 -37.45
C ARG A 661 0.30 31.03 -36.51
N ARG A 662 0.16 31.32 -35.21
CA ARG A 662 1.23 31.12 -34.21
C ARG A 662 1.39 29.67 -33.79
N LEU A 663 0.30 28.90 -33.74
CA LEU A 663 0.30 27.46 -33.43
C LEU A 663 1.04 26.63 -34.50
N GLY A 664 1.16 27.18 -35.71
CA GLY A 664 1.96 26.60 -36.80
C GLY A 664 1.17 25.67 -37.71
N PRO A 665 1.79 25.20 -38.82
CA PRO A 665 1.10 24.49 -39.90
C PRO A 665 0.60 23.09 -39.52
N GLY A 666 1.02 22.54 -38.38
CA GLY A 666 0.53 21.25 -37.85
C GLY A 666 -0.79 21.36 -37.07
N THR A 667 -1.49 22.50 -37.15
CA THR A 667 -2.76 22.70 -36.45
C THR A 667 -3.92 22.11 -37.24
N VAL A 668 -4.65 21.16 -36.66
CA VAL A 668 -5.88 20.58 -37.18
C VAL A 668 -7.06 21.42 -36.71
N ARG A 669 -7.90 21.89 -37.62
CA ARG A 669 -9.10 22.69 -37.31
C ARG A 669 -10.34 21.79 -37.27
N LEU A 670 -11.16 21.97 -36.25
CA LEU A 670 -12.45 21.31 -36.09
C LEU A 670 -13.53 22.39 -35.88
N ASP A 671 -14.41 22.57 -36.87
CA ASP A 671 -15.55 23.49 -36.74
C ASP A 671 -16.72 22.77 -36.05
N VAL A 672 -17.23 23.34 -34.98
CA VAL A 672 -18.32 22.80 -34.14
C VAL A 672 -19.53 23.72 -34.25
N PRO A 673 -20.73 23.20 -34.55
CA PRO A 673 -21.95 24.02 -34.57
C PRO A 673 -22.17 24.72 -33.22
N ALA A 674 -22.50 26.01 -33.25
CA ALA A 674 -22.88 26.72 -32.03
C ALA A 674 -24.17 26.10 -31.44
N ALA A 675 -24.18 25.84 -30.13
CA ALA A 675 -25.34 25.34 -29.38
C ALA A 675 -26.36 26.44 -29.12
#